data_AF-C7P8K5-F1
#
_entry.id   AF-C7P8K5-F1
#
_cell.length_a   1.000
_cell.length_b   1.000
_cell.length_c   1.000
_cell.angle_alpha   90.00
_cell.angle_beta   90.00
_cell.angle_gamma   90.00
#
_symmetry.space_group_name_H-M   'P 1'
#
loop_
_entity.id
_entity.type
_entity.pdbx_description
1 polymer ?
#
loop_
_entity_poly.entity_id
_entity_poly.type
_entity_poly.pdbx_seq_one_letter_code
_entity_poly.pdbx_strand_id
1 'polypeptide(L)'
;MMKVRIKVKGIVQGVGFRPFVYRIAKKNNLKGFVKNMGNYVEIVVEGKKEDIENFIKDLKNKKPPLSRIDKLDIEEINDNLSFDDFYIIKSEDSREEEEGTIPADVAICDDCLKEMFDKNDRRYRYPFTACTTCGPRFTIVEKLPYDRENTSMRDFPLCEKCLEEYKNPLDRRFHAQATCCPVCGPKVFLSDGKEVIAEKDEAIKEAVKLLEEGKILAIKGIGGTHLACKVSENEPVLNLRKRLGRPTQPFAVMSKRDYVDLFAEVDEDERNMLLSLRRPIVVLKKSENYDKYFSKYVSNLDTIGVMLPYSGLHYLLFDKEIAYVMTSANLPGLPMVKDNDEILKKLDGIADYFLLHNRRIVNRCDDSVVKKVANRLVFLRRSRGFAPEPIKVDVENDKNILCVGAELNSTACIVKKNKFYLTQYIGNTSKYETFCYLRDAINNILRLTNTNKIDAVVCDLHPQFNSTKLAEELADKFGAEIFRVQHHFAHAYSLLGDNNYFDDAVVLSLDGVGYGLDGNIWGGEVLLFKDGKIERVGHLEEQYQLGGDLATKYPLRMLLSILYKAIGEEAFDFIKKYNFFSEKELALLKFQLEKKLNCPITTSTGRVLDAVSALLGICFEKTYDGEPSIRLEPEANKFKGNMEIEPKIKNNILDTTELIYKSYEMLLNDESKEKIAYFAHIYIADGLFEIAKKMADRTGINAVGITGGVSYNRIITERVMNNAKREGFDFIYHNRVPNGDGGICFGQGIAYILKNRAEPYG
;
A
#
# COMPACT_ATOMS: atom_id res chain seq x y z
N MET A 1 50.92 8.56 -4.81
CA MET A 1 49.66 7.79 -4.71
C MET A 1 48.58 8.78 -4.33
N MET A 2 47.39 8.63 -4.88
CA MET A 2 46.26 9.50 -4.59
C MET A 2 45.42 8.84 -3.50
N LYS A 3 44.83 9.64 -2.61
CA LYS A 3 43.93 9.17 -1.56
C LYS A 3 42.63 9.96 -1.62
N VAL A 4 41.51 9.24 -1.59
CA VAL A 4 40.19 9.81 -1.81
C VAL A 4 39.21 9.31 -0.76
N ARG A 5 38.44 10.24 -0.18
CA ARG A 5 37.22 9.97 0.59
C ARG A 5 36.03 9.99 -0.35
N ILE A 6 35.19 8.98 -0.26
CA ILE A 6 33.94 8.88 -1.01
C ILE A 6 32.81 8.69 0.00
N LYS A 7 31.90 9.67 0.11
CA LYS A 7 30.65 9.51 0.84
C LYS A 7 29.56 9.10 -0.14
N VAL A 8 29.01 7.89 0.06
CA VAL A 8 27.96 7.32 -0.79
C VAL A 8 26.62 7.44 -0.07
N LYS A 9 25.68 8.19 -0.66
CA LYS A 9 24.34 8.42 -0.12
C LYS A 9 23.28 7.70 -0.96
N GLY A 10 22.23 7.19 -0.32
CA GLY A 10 21.14 6.44 -0.96
C GLY A 10 20.76 5.16 -0.20
N ILE A 11 20.31 4.14 -0.94
CA ILE A 11 20.04 2.80 -0.40
C ILE A 11 21.35 2.02 -0.50
N VAL A 12 22.21 2.15 0.51
CA VAL A 12 23.56 1.55 0.52
C VAL A 12 23.87 0.79 1.80
N GLN A 13 23.00 0.85 2.81
CA GLN A 13 23.11 0.01 4.01
C GLN A 13 22.16 -1.18 3.92
N GLY A 14 22.55 -2.33 4.50
CA GLY A 14 21.74 -3.55 4.48
C GLY A 14 21.55 -4.21 3.12
N VAL A 15 22.22 -3.75 2.06
CA VAL A 15 22.05 -4.25 0.68
C VAL A 15 23.30 -4.96 0.13
N GLY A 16 24.20 -5.40 1.01
CA GLY A 16 25.47 -6.01 0.61
C GLY A 16 26.50 -5.03 0.02
N PHE A 17 26.34 -3.73 0.26
CA PHE A 17 27.21 -2.70 -0.32
C PHE A 17 28.64 -2.74 0.22
N ARG A 18 28.84 -2.86 1.55
CA ARG A 18 30.18 -2.97 2.15
C ARG A 18 30.98 -4.18 1.59
N PRO A 19 30.40 -5.41 1.51
CA PRO A 19 30.98 -6.54 0.78
C PRO A 19 31.35 -6.23 -0.67
N PHE A 20 30.45 -5.55 -1.40
CA PHE A 20 30.68 -5.17 -2.78
C PHE A 20 31.87 -4.23 -2.92
N VAL A 21 31.91 -3.16 -2.11
CA VAL A 21 33.01 -2.17 -2.06
C VAL A 21 34.34 -2.86 -1.79
N TYR A 22 34.40 -3.76 -0.80
CA TYR A 22 35.61 -4.52 -0.51
C TYR A 22 36.09 -5.31 -1.73
N ARG A 23 35.20 -6.06 -2.40
CA ARG A 23 35.57 -6.88 -3.57
C ARG A 23 36.10 -6.03 -4.73
N ILE A 24 35.47 -4.89 -5.03
CA ILE A 24 35.94 -4.02 -6.11
C ILE A 24 37.20 -3.25 -5.74
N ALA A 25 37.41 -2.88 -4.46
CA ALA A 25 38.67 -2.27 -4.01
C ALA A 25 39.84 -3.24 -4.22
N LYS A 26 39.68 -4.50 -3.78
CA LYS A 26 40.67 -5.56 -3.99
C LYS A 26 40.95 -5.84 -5.46
N LYS A 27 39.91 -5.89 -6.29
CA LYS A 27 40.06 -6.11 -7.74
C LYS A 27 40.88 -5.00 -8.42
N ASN A 28 40.79 -3.77 -7.92
CA ASN A 28 41.53 -2.62 -8.44
C ASN A 28 42.84 -2.37 -7.66
N ASN A 29 43.31 -3.32 -6.83
CA ASN A 29 44.53 -3.18 -6.02
C ASN A 29 44.57 -1.93 -5.13
N LEU A 30 43.40 -1.47 -4.66
CA LEU A 30 43.26 -0.32 -3.77
C LEU A 30 43.33 -0.73 -2.31
N LYS A 31 43.85 0.17 -1.48
CA LYS A 31 43.94 0.04 -0.01
C LYS A 31 43.04 1.07 0.66
N GLY A 32 42.67 0.85 1.92
CA GLY A 32 41.78 1.77 2.64
C GLY A 32 40.70 1.08 3.45
N PHE A 33 39.51 1.67 3.51
CA PHE A 33 38.40 1.07 4.26
C PHE A 33 37.02 1.45 3.76
N VAL A 34 36.01 0.72 4.24
CA VAL A 34 34.59 1.08 4.15
C VAL A 34 33.90 0.92 5.50
N LYS A 35 33.04 1.88 5.87
CA LYS A 35 32.18 1.82 7.06
C LYS A 35 30.80 2.41 6.82
N ASN A 36 29.81 1.96 7.59
CA ASN A 36 28.54 2.65 7.69
C ASN A 36 28.69 3.82 8.67
N MET A 37 28.16 4.98 8.29
CA MET A 37 28.13 6.20 9.10
C MET A 37 26.69 6.68 9.19
N GLY A 38 26.04 6.48 10.34
CA GLY A 38 24.60 6.78 10.50
C GLY A 38 23.77 6.16 9.38
N ASN A 39 23.44 6.94 8.35
CA ASN A 39 22.64 6.51 7.21
C ASN A 39 23.38 6.46 5.84
N TYR A 40 24.62 6.94 5.71
CA TYR A 40 25.42 6.81 4.49
C TYR A 40 26.55 5.77 4.65
N VAL A 41 27.32 5.56 3.57
CA VAL A 41 28.54 4.74 3.60
C VAL A 41 29.75 5.61 3.29
N GLU A 42 30.75 5.58 4.15
CA GLU A 42 32.05 6.23 3.91
C GLU A 42 33.04 5.19 3.39
N ILE A 43 33.74 5.56 2.33
CA ILE A 43 34.80 4.76 1.71
C ILE A 43 36.05 5.64 1.65
N VAL A 44 37.19 5.12 2.07
CA VAL A 44 38.49 5.73 1.81
C VAL A 44 39.29 4.76 0.96
N VAL A 45 39.82 5.23 -0.15
CA VAL A 45 40.69 4.45 -1.05
C VAL A 45 41.99 5.19 -1.30
N GLU A 46 43.09 4.43 -1.31
CA GLU A 46 44.45 4.88 -1.59
C GLU A 46 45.05 4.00 -2.69
N GLY A 47 45.64 4.61 -3.72
CA GLY A 47 46.25 3.89 -4.83
C GLY A 47 46.70 4.76 -6.00
N LYS A 48 46.82 4.14 -7.18
CA LYS A 48 47.07 4.88 -8.44
C LYS A 48 45.77 5.56 -8.88
N LYS A 49 45.89 6.71 -9.55
CA LYS A 49 44.74 7.48 -10.04
C LYS A 49 43.83 6.64 -10.94
N GLU A 50 44.42 5.88 -11.87
CA GLU A 50 43.69 5.00 -12.80
C GLU A 50 42.87 3.92 -12.08
N ASP A 51 43.43 3.33 -11.02
CA ASP A 51 42.74 2.30 -10.22
C ASP A 51 41.55 2.88 -9.44
N ILE A 52 41.68 4.12 -8.95
CA ILE A 52 40.60 4.84 -8.26
C ILE A 52 39.49 5.21 -9.25
N GLU A 53 39.83 5.68 -10.45
CA GLU A 53 38.85 5.98 -11.50
C GLU A 53 38.07 4.72 -11.93
N ASN A 54 38.76 3.58 -12.09
CA ASN A 54 38.14 2.29 -12.36
C ASN A 54 37.24 1.82 -11.21
N PHE A 55 37.67 1.99 -9.96
CA PHE A 55 36.86 1.69 -8.79
C PHE A 55 35.57 2.52 -8.76
N ILE A 56 35.63 3.83 -9.02
CA ILE A 56 34.44 4.70 -9.05
C ILE A 56 33.49 4.28 -10.18
N LYS A 57 34.02 3.89 -11.34
CA LYS A 57 33.21 3.37 -12.45
C LYS A 57 32.52 2.06 -12.08
N ASP A 58 33.24 1.14 -11.45
CA ASP A 58 32.67 -0.13 -10.97
C ASP A 58 31.64 0.08 -9.86
N LEU A 59 31.90 1.01 -8.93
CA LEU A 59 30.97 1.40 -7.86
C LEU A 59 29.61 1.87 -8.42
N LYS A 60 29.61 2.61 -9.53
CA LYS A 60 28.38 3.08 -10.20
C LYS A 60 27.66 1.97 -10.98
N ASN A 61 28.41 1.15 -11.71
CA ASN A 61 27.86 0.25 -12.74
C ASN A 61 27.59 -1.18 -12.27
N LYS A 62 28.33 -1.68 -11.28
CA LYS A 62 28.27 -3.08 -10.81
C LYS A 62 27.65 -3.23 -9.43
N LYS A 63 27.00 -2.16 -8.94
CA LYS A 63 26.39 -2.10 -7.60
C LYS A 63 25.38 -3.23 -7.36
N PRO A 64 25.21 -3.72 -6.11
CA PRO A 64 24.24 -4.75 -5.78
C PRO A 64 22.82 -4.42 -6.26
N PRO A 65 21.98 -5.42 -6.64
CA PRO A 65 20.65 -5.19 -7.19
C PRO A 65 19.71 -4.36 -6.30
N LEU A 66 19.86 -4.48 -4.97
CA LEU A 66 19.07 -3.74 -4.00
C LEU A 66 19.63 -2.35 -3.68
N SER A 67 20.84 -2.06 -4.16
CA SER A 67 21.49 -0.80 -3.85
C SER A 67 21.13 0.27 -4.87
N ARG A 68 20.93 1.49 -4.36
CA ARG A 68 20.72 2.68 -5.19
C ARG A 68 21.63 3.77 -4.66
N ILE A 69 22.58 4.18 -5.49
CA ILE A 69 23.45 5.32 -5.22
C ILE A 69 22.72 6.56 -5.71
N ASP A 70 22.36 7.43 -4.77
CA ASP A 70 21.67 8.69 -5.04
C ASP A 70 22.67 9.85 -5.21
N LYS A 71 23.77 9.84 -4.44
CA LYS A 71 24.84 10.85 -4.49
C LYS A 71 26.19 10.24 -4.16
N LEU A 72 27.24 10.74 -4.80
CA LEU A 72 28.64 10.41 -4.53
C LEU A 72 29.39 11.73 -4.30
N ASP A 73 29.77 12.00 -3.06
CA ASP A 73 30.65 13.11 -2.71
C ASP A 73 32.08 12.58 -2.64
N ILE A 74 32.94 13.07 -3.52
CA ILE A 74 34.32 12.58 -3.69
C ILE A 74 35.26 13.73 -3.35
N GLU A 75 36.13 13.51 -2.37
CA GLU A 75 37.08 14.48 -1.84
C GLU A 75 38.48 13.86 -1.84
N GLU A 76 39.47 14.55 -2.40
CA GLU A 76 40.87 14.15 -2.27
C GLU A 76 41.38 14.51 -0.87
N ILE A 77 42.01 13.56 -0.18
CA ILE A 77 42.51 13.75 1.18
C ILE A 77 44.04 13.76 1.15
N ASN A 78 44.63 14.78 1.76
CA ASN A 78 46.05 14.85 2.04
C ASN A 78 46.30 14.62 3.53
N ASP A 79 46.39 13.35 3.94
CA ASP A 79 46.80 12.95 5.28
C ASP A 79 48.01 11.98 5.21
N ASN A 80 48.72 11.81 6.32
CA ASN A 80 49.91 10.94 6.39
C ASN A 80 49.56 9.47 6.74
N LEU A 81 48.27 9.09 6.73
CA LEU A 81 47.83 7.74 7.10
C LEU A 81 47.82 6.84 5.85
N SER A 82 48.79 5.94 5.75
CA SER A 82 48.83 4.90 4.72
C SER A 82 48.16 3.62 5.19
N PHE A 83 47.44 2.95 4.31
CA PHE A 83 46.89 1.62 4.59
C PHE A 83 47.78 0.53 4.01
N ASP A 84 47.89 -0.60 4.72
CA ASP A 84 48.56 -1.81 4.24
C ASP A 84 47.64 -2.65 3.36
N ASP A 85 46.34 -2.63 3.66
CA ASP A 85 45.29 -3.33 2.91
C ASP A 85 43.94 -2.56 2.86
N PHE A 86 42.89 -3.19 2.32
CA PHE A 86 41.51 -2.68 2.34
C PHE A 86 40.65 -3.39 3.39
N TYR A 87 39.98 -2.64 4.27
CA TYR A 87 39.25 -3.18 5.42
C TYR A 87 37.76 -2.81 5.42
N ILE A 88 36.92 -3.71 5.94
CA ILE A 88 35.57 -3.32 6.41
C ILE A 88 35.69 -3.06 7.91
N ILE A 89 35.54 -1.80 8.31
CA ILE A 89 35.70 -1.41 9.72
C ILE A 89 34.33 -1.25 10.40
N LYS A 90 34.36 -1.17 11.74
CA LYS A 90 33.15 -1.05 12.56
C LYS A 90 32.40 0.24 12.21
N SER A 91 31.08 0.13 12.15
CA SER A 91 30.20 1.28 11.92
C SER A 91 30.27 2.27 13.06
N GLU A 92 30.08 3.55 12.75
CA GLU A 92 30.03 4.63 13.73
C GLU A 92 28.71 5.42 13.60
N ASP A 93 28.26 5.97 14.72
CA ASP A 93 27.12 6.89 14.73
C ASP A 93 27.56 8.25 14.17
N SER A 94 26.85 8.75 13.15
CA SER A 94 27.05 10.11 12.67
C SER A 94 26.28 11.10 13.55
N ARG A 95 26.91 12.24 13.89
CA ARG A 95 26.24 13.35 14.59
C ARG A 95 25.42 14.28 13.67
N GLU A 96 25.52 14.09 12.35
CA GLU A 96 24.85 14.94 11.36
C GLU A 96 23.49 14.36 10.91
N GLU A 97 22.52 15.24 10.66
CA GLU A 97 21.23 14.90 10.02
C GLU A 97 21.47 14.61 8.52
N GLU A 98 21.89 13.39 8.19
CA GLU A 98 22.27 13.05 6.81
C GLU A 98 21.19 12.26 6.04
N GLU A 99 21.47 11.88 4.79
CA GLU A 99 20.51 11.40 3.79
C GLU A 99 20.71 9.93 3.41
N GLY A 100 20.34 9.03 4.29
CA GLY A 100 20.41 7.61 4.04
C GLY A 100 19.12 6.90 4.33
N THR A 101 18.93 5.77 3.64
CA THR A 101 17.65 5.07 3.59
C THR A 101 17.84 3.60 3.94
N ILE A 102 16.95 3.07 4.77
CA ILE A 102 16.87 1.65 5.06
C ILE A 102 16.18 0.93 3.90
N PRO A 103 16.75 -0.16 3.38
CA PRO A 103 16.11 -0.94 2.33
C PRO A 103 14.81 -1.57 2.85
N ALA A 104 13.83 -1.69 1.96
CA ALA A 104 12.63 -2.45 2.25
C ALA A 104 12.95 -3.95 2.45
N ASP A 105 12.02 -4.68 3.05
CA ASP A 105 12.09 -6.15 3.10
C ASP A 105 12.01 -6.75 1.70
N VAL A 106 12.81 -7.78 1.46
CA VAL A 106 12.84 -8.45 0.15
C VAL A 106 12.69 -9.96 0.32
N ALA A 107 12.15 -10.59 -0.72
CA ALA A 107 11.97 -12.02 -0.75
C ALA A 107 13.29 -12.78 -0.73
N ILE A 108 13.24 -14.05 -0.34
CA ILE A 108 14.36 -14.99 -0.50
C ILE A 108 14.82 -15.03 -1.97
N CYS A 109 16.13 -15.01 -2.20
CA CYS A 109 16.70 -15.11 -3.56
C CYS A 109 16.81 -16.58 -4.02
N ASP A 110 16.89 -16.78 -5.33
CA ASP A 110 16.96 -18.12 -5.94
C ASP A 110 18.15 -18.95 -5.44
N ASP A 111 19.29 -18.33 -5.14
CA ASP A 111 20.46 -19.05 -4.62
C ASP A 111 20.23 -19.54 -3.18
N CYS A 112 19.59 -18.74 -2.33
CA CYS A 112 19.16 -19.21 -1.00
C CYS A 112 18.10 -20.30 -1.11
N LEU A 113 17.23 -20.22 -2.11
CA LEU A 113 16.20 -21.21 -2.35
C LEU A 113 16.82 -22.55 -2.79
N LYS A 114 17.80 -22.53 -3.69
CA LYS A 114 18.56 -23.71 -4.13
C LYS A 114 19.20 -24.42 -2.94
N GLU A 115 19.93 -23.69 -2.09
CA GLU A 115 20.54 -24.26 -0.87
C GLU A 115 19.48 -24.83 0.09
N MET A 116 18.33 -24.16 0.25
CA MET A 116 17.26 -24.64 1.13
C MET A 116 16.66 -25.96 0.63
N PHE A 117 16.72 -26.26 -0.66
CA PHE A 117 16.23 -27.52 -1.23
C PHE A 117 17.32 -28.54 -1.58
N ASP A 118 18.61 -28.22 -1.36
CA ASP A 118 19.72 -29.16 -1.50
C ASP A 118 19.91 -29.97 -0.21
N LYS A 119 19.75 -31.29 -0.30
CA LYS A 119 19.91 -32.24 0.82
C LYS A 119 21.31 -32.23 1.43
N ASN A 120 22.32 -31.80 0.68
CA ASN A 120 23.70 -31.75 1.12
C ASN A 120 24.08 -30.40 1.76
N ASP A 121 23.24 -29.37 1.62
CA ASP A 121 23.50 -28.07 2.23
C ASP A 121 23.15 -28.08 3.72
N ARG A 122 23.97 -27.42 4.54
CA ARG A 122 23.76 -27.26 5.98
C ARG A 122 22.48 -26.49 6.35
N ARG A 123 21.85 -25.83 5.39
CA ARG A 123 20.58 -25.09 5.50
C ARG A 123 19.43 -25.80 4.78
N TYR A 124 19.58 -27.07 4.45
CA TYR A 124 18.49 -27.88 3.93
C TYR A 124 17.23 -27.73 4.78
N ARG A 125 16.13 -27.35 4.14
CA ARG A 125 14.81 -27.07 4.71
C ARG A 125 14.80 -26.06 5.86
N TYR A 126 15.78 -25.14 5.91
CA TYR A 126 15.84 -24.11 6.94
C TYR A 126 15.13 -22.81 6.52
N PRO A 127 14.00 -22.42 7.15
CA PRO A 127 13.11 -21.38 6.65
C PRO A 127 13.64 -19.94 6.77
N PHE A 128 14.67 -19.72 7.59
CA PHE A 128 15.22 -18.38 7.87
C PHE A 128 16.53 -18.09 7.14
N THR A 129 16.90 -18.91 6.16
CA THR A 129 18.09 -18.65 5.35
C THR A 129 18.00 -17.30 4.65
N ALA A 130 19.07 -16.50 4.75
CA ALA A 130 19.19 -15.21 4.11
C ALA A 130 20.66 -14.94 3.78
N CYS A 131 20.88 -14.14 2.73
CA CYS A 131 22.18 -13.62 2.35
C CYS A 131 22.13 -12.08 2.29
N THR A 132 23.20 -11.45 1.81
CA THR A 132 23.29 -9.99 1.71
C THR A 132 22.25 -9.37 0.76
N THR A 133 21.73 -10.13 -0.20
CA THR A 133 20.82 -9.67 -1.26
C THR A 133 19.36 -10.05 -1.03
N CYS A 134 19.01 -10.72 0.07
CA CYS A 134 17.64 -11.22 0.29
C CYS A 134 17.23 -11.24 1.77
N GLY A 135 15.95 -11.46 2.05
CA GLY A 135 15.40 -11.60 3.39
C GLY A 135 14.99 -10.28 4.07
N PRO A 136 14.63 -10.34 5.37
CA PRO A 136 14.06 -9.19 6.08
C PRO A 136 15.09 -8.08 6.30
N ARG A 137 14.61 -6.84 6.34
CA ARG A 137 15.35 -5.60 6.54
C ARG A 137 14.56 -4.68 7.48
N PHE A 138 13.59 -3.94 6.93
CA PHE A 138 12.78 -3.00 7.67
C PHE A 138 12.04 -3.67 8.83
N THR A 139 11.51 -4.88 8.67
CA THR A 139 10.74 -5.52 9.75
C THR A 139 11.58 -5.98 10.95
N ILE A 140 12.91 -6.03 10.83
CA ILE A 140 13.82 -6.49 11.88
C ILE A 140 14.72 -5.39 12.44
N VAL A 141 14.78 -4.21 11.81
CA VAL A 141 15.66 -3.12 12.27
C VAL A 141 15.04 -2.38 13.45
N GLU A 142 15.81 -2.23 14.52
CA GLU A 142 15.43 -1.45 15.69
C GLU A 142 15.98 -0.02 15.58
N LYS A 143 17.24 0.14 15.19
CA LYS A 143 17.87 1.45 14.98
C LYS A 143 18.97 1.38 13.93
N LEU A 144 19.44 2.54 13.49
CA LEU A 144 20.63 2.69 12.65
C LEU A 144 21.89 2.92 13.51
N PRO A 145 23.11 2.62 13.01
CA PRO A 145 23.42 2.02 11.69
C PRO A 145 22.95 0.56 11.55
N TYR A 146 22.75 0.10 10.30
CA TYR A 146 22.24 -1.25 10.03
C TYR A 146 23.34 -2.31 10.26
N ASP A 147 23.38 -2.82 11.49
CA ASP A 147 24.21 -3.94 11.93
C ASP A 147 23.41 -4.89 12.82
N ARG A 148 23.89 -6.14 12.95
CA ARG A 148 23.17 -7.24 13.59
C ARG A 148 22.69 -6.89 15.00
N GLU A 149 23.51 -6.21 15.80
CA GLU A 149 23.21 -5.78 17.17
C GLU A 149 22.03 -4.80 17.27
N ASN A 150 21.75 -4.07 16.18
CA ASN A 150 20.68 -3.10 16.08
C ASN A 150 19.43 -3.70 15.38
N THR A 151 19.34 -5.03 15.31
CA THR A 151 18.21 -5.76 14.75
C THR A 151 17.70 -6.81 15.72
N SER A 152 16.53 -7.39 15.45
CA SER A 152 16.04 -8.57 16.18
C SER A 152 16.90 -9.82 16.00
N MET A 153 17.93 -9.80 15.14
CA MET A 153 18.90 -10.87 15.00
C MET A 153 19.98 -10.86 16.10
N ARG A 154 20.04 -9.83 16.94
CA ARG A 154 20.92 -9.78 18.13
C ARG A 154 20.63 -10.90 19.13
N ASP A 155 19.39 -11.38 19.15
CA ASP A 155 18.92 -12.44 20.04
C ASP A 155 19.49 -13.82 19.64
N PHE A 156 20.24 -13.89 18.52
CA PHE A 156 20.76 -15.11 17.90
C PHE A 156 22.26 -14.99 17.60
N PRO A 157 23.18 -15.26 18.55
CA PRO A 157 24.62 -15.22 18.30
C PRO A 157 25.05 -16.23 17.22
N LEU A 158 25.94 -15.82 16.30
CA LEU A 158 26.38 -16.70 15.20
C LEU A 158 27.19 -17.90 15.73
N CYS A 159 26.89 -19.10 15.24
CA CYS A 159 27.78 -20.25 15.43
C CYS A 159 29.07 -20.10 14.60
N GLU A 160 30.09 -20.89 14.93
CA GLU A 160 31.42 -20.87 14.30
C GLU A 160 31.35 -20.84 12.76
N LYS A 161 30.67 -21.82 12.14
CA LYS A 161 30.52 -21.88 10.66
C LYS A 161 29.83 -20.65 10.06
N CYS A 162 28.81 -20.10 10.74
CA CYS A 162 28.16 -18.88 10.25
C CYS A 162 29.04 -17.65 10.44
N LEU A 163 29.89 -17.62 11.46
CA LEU A 163 30.85 -16.55 11.71
C LEU A 163 31.99 -16.57 10.67
N GLU A 164 32.44 -17.76 10.27
CA GLU A 164 33.39 -17.95 9.17
C GLU A 164 32.84 -17.36 7.86
N GLU A 165 31.63 -17.76 7.43
CA GLU A 165 30.97 -17.18 6.25
C GLU A 165 30.74 -15.67 6.39
N TYR A 166 30.37 -15.20 7.60
CA TYR A 166 30.13 -13.78 7.86
C TYR A 166 31.40 -12.93 7.72
N LYS A 167 32.57 -13.50 8.04
CA LYS A 167 33.88 -12.85 7.96
C LYS A 167 34.60 -13.09 6.64
N ASN A 168 34.23 -14.12 5.87
CA ASN A 168 34.88 -14.47 4.62
C ASN A 168 34.41 -13.57 3.47
N PRO A 169 35.28 -12.72 2.88
CA PRO A 169 34.87 -11.80 1.81
C PRO A 169 34.48 -12.45 0.48
N LEU A 170 34.87 -13.71 0.28
CA LEU A 170 34.50 -14.51 -0.88
C LEU A 170 33.14 -15.19 -0.71
N ASP A 171 32.59 -15.23 0.50
CA ASP A 171 31.27 -15.80 0.77
C ASP A 171 30.15 -14.80 0.46
N ARG A 172 29.04 -15.28 -0.08
CA ARG A 172 27.85 -14.46 -0.36
C ARG A 172 27.17 -13.91 0.90
N ARG A 173 27.47 -14.50 2.05
CA ARG A 173 27.00 -14.11 3.39
C ARG A 173 27.99 -13.22 4.15
N PHE A 174 29.06 -12.77 3.51
CA PHE A 174 29.96 -11.76 4.07
C PHE A 174 29.17 -10.54 4.55
N HIS A 175 29.23 -10.22 5.85
CA HIS A 175 28.43 -9.16 6.48
C HIS A 175 26.90 -9.22 6.23
N ALA A 176 26.33 -10.40 5.98
CA ALA A 176 24.88 -10.58 5.92
C ALA A 176 24.30 -10.52 7.34
N GLN A 177 23.74 -9.37 7.73
CA GLN A 177 23.26 -9.13 9.10
C GLN A 177 22.17 -10.11 9.55
N ALA A 178 21.34 -10.59 8.60
CA ALA A 178 20.31 -11.60 8.83
C ALA A 178 20.76 -13.06 8.66
N THR A 179 22.06 -13.32 8.44
CA THR A 179 22.56 -14.70 8.27
C THR A 179 22.34 -15.52 9.53
N CYS A 180 21.97 -16.78 9.33
CA CYS A 180 21.82 -17.79 10.37
C CYS A 180 21.74 -19.20 9.76
N CYS A 181 21.60 -20.21 10.61
CA CYS A 181 21.41 -21.62 10.26
C CYS A 181 20.61 -22.34 11.36
N PRO A 182 20.26 -23.63 11.20
CA PRO A 182 19.51 -24.39 12.20
C PRO A 182 20.13 -24.42 13.62
N VAL A 183 21.45 -24.21 13.74
CA VAL A 183 22.18 -24.24 15.02
C VAL A 183 22.03 -22.94 15.80
N CYS A 184 22.22 -21.80 15.14
CA CYS A 184 22.29 -20.49 15.80
C CYS A 184 21.07 -19.59 15.57
N GLY A 185 20.23 -19.91 14.59
CA GLY A 185 19.15 -19.04 14.17
C GLY A 185 17.81 -19.30 14.84
N PRO A 186 16.77 -18.57 14.38
CA PRO A 186 15.42 -18.77 14.85
C PRO A 186 14.91 -20.19 14.60
N LYS A 187 13.95 -20.61 15.43
CA LYS A 187 13.25 -21.91 15.36
C LYS A 187 11.77 -21.67 15.12
N VAL A 188 11.20 -22.49 14.24
CA VAL A 188 9.74 -22.60 14.04
C VAL A 188 9.19 -23.60 15.05
N PHE A 189 7.98 -23.36 15.52
CA PHE A 189 7.22 -24.29 16.34
C PHE A 189 5.73 -24.22 15.98
N LEU A 190 5.04 -25.35 16.14
CA LEU A 190 3.60 -25.48 15.93
C LEU A 190 2.93 -25.62 17.30
N SER A 191 1.88 -24.85 17.53
CA SER A 191 1.08 -24.89 18.75
C SER A 191 -0.41 -25.07 18.43
N ASP A 192 -1.13 -25.71 19.34
CA ASP A 192 -2.59 -25.85 19.31
C ASP A 192 -3.32 -24.70 20.06
N GLY A 193 -2.56 -23.68 20.47
CA GLY A 193 -3.05 -22.56 21.28
C GLY A 193 -2.76 -22.71 22.79
N LYS A 194 -2.42 -23.91 23.26
CA LYS A 194 -2.12 -24.18 24.68
C LYS A 194 -0.68 -24.64 24.86
N GLU A 195 -0.23 -25.59 24.04
CA GLU A 195 1.10 -26.16 24.12
C GLU A 195 1.77 -26.24 22.75
N VAL A 196 3.09 -26.47 22.75
CA VAL A 196 3.86 -26.70 21.53
C VAL A 196 3.83 -28.18 21.20
N ILE A 197 3.25 -28.52 20.05
CA ILE A 197 3.05 -29.92 19.62
C ILE A 197 4.16 -30.41 18.69
N ALA A 198 4.87 -29.51 18.02
CA ALA A 198 6.01 -29.84 17.17
C ALA A 198 6.98 -28.66 17.04
N GLU A 199 8.24 -28.95 16.73
CA GLU A 199 9.29 -27.94 16.53
C GLU A 199 10.09 -28.18 15.24
N LYS A 200 10.77 -27.13 14.77
CA LYS A 200 11.70 -27.16 13.63
C LYS A 200 10.99 -27.63 12.34
N ASP A 201 11.59 -28.56 11.59
CA ASP A 201 11.06 -29.05 10.31
C ASP A 201 9.77 -29.88 10.49
N GLU A 202 9.66 -30.61 11.60
CA GLU A 202 8.45 -31.39 11.92
C GLU A 202 7.24 -30.48 12.16
N ALA A 203 7.43 -29.30 12.77
CA ALA A 203 6.38 -28.30 12.88
C ALA A 203 5.83 -27.85 11.52
N ILE A 204 6.71 -27.73 10.52
CA ILE A 204 6.31 -27.31 9.18
C ILE A 204 5.56 -28.44 8.47
N LYS A 205 6.07 -29.67 8.55
CA LYS A 205 5.41 -30.85 7.97
C LYS A 205 4.01 -31.07 8.53
N GLU A 206 3.86 -31.02 9.85
CA GLU A 206 2.54 -31.19 10.47
C GLU A 206 1.62 -30.02 10.13
N ALA A 207 2.12 -28.79 10.04
CA ALA A 207 1.33 -27.65 9.58
C ALA A 207 0.80 -27.83 8.15
N VAL A 208 1.61 -28.37 7.23
CA VAL A 208 1.17 -28.70 5.86
C VAL A 208 0.05 -29.73 5.90
N LYS A 209 0.22 -30.81 6.66
CA LYS A 209 -0.81 -31.84 6.82
C LYS A 209 -2.13 -31.27 7.35
N LEU A 210 -2.07 -30.44 8.40
CA LEU A 210 -3.26 -29.80 8.97
C LEU A 210 -3.96 -28.84 7.99
N LEU A 211 -3.19 -28.10 7.18
CA LEU A 211 -3.75 -27.28 6.10
C LEU A 211 -4.44 -28.14 5.02
N GLU A 212 -3.84 -29.28 4.65
CA GLU A 212 -4.43 -30.22 3.69
C GLU A 212 -5.73 -30.86 4.22
N GLU A 213 -5.82 -31.08 5.53
CA GLU A 213 -7.03 -31.50 6.27
C GLU A 213 -8.09 -30.39 6.42
N GLY A 214 -7.84 -29.19 5.87
CA GLY A 214 -8.79 -28.08 5.89
C GLY A 214 -8.81 -27.27 7.18
N LYS A 215 -7.82 -27.42 8.07
CA LYS A 215 -7.67 -26.58 9.27
C LYS A 215 -7.23 -25.17 8.91
N ILE A 216 -7.57 -24.23 9.79
CA ILE A 216 -7.15 -22.83 9.70
C ILE A 216 -5.92 -22.63 10.56
N LEU A 217 -4.81 -22.18 9.95
CA LEU A 217 -3.57 -21.93 10.67
C LEU A 217 -3.25 -20.43 10.74
N ALA A 218 -2.81 -19.96 11.90
CA ALA A 218 -2.11 -18.69 12.04
C ALA A 218 -0.61 -18.90 11.78
N ILE A 219 -0.06 -18.23 10.77
CA ILE A 219 1.32 -18.40 10.33
C ILE A 219 2.08 -17.09 10.53
N LYS A 220 3.12 -17.12 11.36
CA LYS A 220 3.98 -15.94 11.57
C LYS A 220 4.93 -15.76 10.39
N GLY A 221 4.72 -14.68 9.64
CA GLY A 221 5.51 -14.28 8.49
C GLY A 221 6.65 -13.31 8.82
N ILE A 222 7.06 -12.50 7.83
CA ILE A 222 8.16 -11.53 8.01
C ILE A 222 7.70 -10.23 8.68
N GLY A 223 6.55 -9.69 8.24
CA GLY A 223 6.03 -8.39 8.69
C GLY A 223 4.84 -8.48 9.64
N GLY A 224 4.30 -9.68 9.85
CA GLY A 224 3.26 -9.99 10.82
C GLY A 224 2.73 -11.40 10.59
N THR A 225 1.46 -11.63 10.89
CA THR A 225 0.85 -12.96 10.90
C THR A 225 -0.22 -13.08 9.83
N HIS A 226 -0.28 -14.23 9.17
CA HIS A 226 -1.34 -14.58 8.23
C HIS A 226 -2.29 -15.62 8.83
N LEU A 227 -3.54 -15.59 8.40
CA LEU A 227 -4.44 -16.74 8.50
C LEU A 227 -4.44 -17.47 7.17
N ALA A 228 -4.22 -18.77 7.23
CA ALA A 228 -4.12 -19.65 6.08
C ALA A 228 -5.13 -20.80 6.17
N CYS A 229 -5.74 -21.12 5.03
CA CYS A 229 -6.58 -22.29 4.86
C CYS A 229 -6.57 -22.73 3.39
N LYS A 230 -7.07 -23.95 3.15
CA LYS A 230 -7.25 -24.52 1.82
C LYS A 230 -8.20 -23.68 0.96
N VAL A 231 -7.92 -23.58 -0.34
CA VAL A 231 -8.73 -22.78 -1.29
C VAL A 231 -9.76 -23.59 -2.07
N SER A 232 -9.54 -24.89 -2.24
CA SER A 232 -10.33 -25.74 -3.14
C SER A 232 -11.65 -26.20 -2.55
N GLU A 233 -11.87 -25.99 -1.26
CA GLU A 233 -13.05 -26.47 -0.52
C GLU A 233 -13.84 -25.29 0.07
N ASN A 234 -15.17 -25.44 0.11
CA ASN A 234 -16.05 -24.39 0.64
C ASN A 234 -15.93 -24.25 2.15
N GLU A 235 -15.86 -25.37 2.88
CA GLU A 235 -15.97 -25.40 4.33
C GLU A 235 -14.82 -24.64 5.04
N PRO A 236 -13.53 -24.86 4.73
CA PRO A 236 -12.44 -24.10 5.36
C PRO A 236 -12.57 -22.59 5.15
N VAL A 237 -12.93 -22.17 3.94
CA VAL A 237 -13.09 -20.74 3.59
C VAL A 237 -14.28 -20.13 4.32
N LEU A 238 -15.43 -20.80 4.36
CA LEU A 238 -16.62 -20.32 5.07
C LEU A 238 -16.39 -20.25 6.58
N ASN A 239 -15.69 -21.24 7.15
CA ASN A 239 -15.32 -21.24 8.56
C ASN A 239 -14.40 -20.05 8.87
N LEU A 240 -13.38 -19.79 8.04
CA LEU A 240 -12.51 -18.63 8.19
C LEU A 240 -13.29 -17.32 8.13
N ARG A 241 -14.20 -17.15 7.16
CA ARG A 241 -15.05 -15.95 7.04
C ARG A 241 -15.90 -15.72 8.28
N LYS A 242 -16.56 -16.78 8.77
CA LYS A 242 -17.42 -16.73 9.95
C LYS A 242 -16.63 -16.32 11.19
N ARG A 243 -15.49 -16.96 11.44
CA ARG A 243 -14.65 -16.70 12.62
C ARG A 243 -13.99 -15.32 12.57
N LEU A 244 -13.62 -14.83 11.38
CA LEU A 244 -13.00 -13.51 11.20
C LEU A 244 -14.02 -12.36 11.17
N GLY A 245 -15.31 -12.65 11.00
CA GLY A 245 -16.34 -11.64 10.76
C GLY A 245 -16.19 -10.92 9.42
N ARG A 246 -15.65 -11.61 8.41
CA ARG A 246 -15.35 -11.07 7.07
C ARG A 246 -16.17 -11.81 6.00
N PRO A 247 -17.45 -11.45 5.80
CA PRO A 247 -18.38 -12.26 5.02
C PRO A 247 -18.09 -12.25 3.52
N THR A 248 -17.69 -11.12 2.92
CA THR A 248 -17.57 -11.01 1.46
C THR A 248 -16.24 -10.47 0.97
N GLN A 249 -15.48 -9.71 1.78
CA GLN A 249 -14.22 -9.11 1.32
C GLN A 249 -13.28 -10.19 0.76
N PRO A 250 -12.77 -10.04 -0.47
CA PRO A 250 -12.01 -11.07 -1.17
C PRO A 250 -10.70 -11.38 -0.44
N PHE A 251 -10.35 -12.65 -0.31
CA PHE A 251 -9.10 -13.05 0.31
C PHE A 251 -7.95 -13.01 -0.69
N ALA A 252 -6.77 -12.63 -0.20
CA ALA A 252 -5.53 -12.84 -0.94
C ALA A 252 -5.14 -14.32 -0.84
N VAL A 253 -4.51 -14.84 -1.90
CA VAL A 253 -4.03 -16.21 -1.98
C VAL A 253 -2.55 -16.22 -2.29
N MET A 254 -1.83 -17.17 -1.71
CA MET A 254 -0.45 -17.45 -2.04
C MET A 254 -0.39 -18.69 -2.93
N SER A 255 0.39 -18.65 -4.01
CA SER A 255 0.55 -19.77 -4.95
C SER A 255 1.98 -19.88 -5.44
N LYS A 256 2.45 -21.09 -5.78
CA LYS A 256 3.71 -21.25 -6.52
C LYS A 256 3.55 -20.64 -7.92
N ARG A 257 4.64 -20.05 -8.44
CA ARG A 257 4.68 -19.41 -9.77
C ARG A 257 4.04 -20.29 -10.86
N ASP A 258 4.34 -21.58 -10.83
CA ASP A 258 3.99 -22.53 -11.89
C ASP A 258 2.48 -22.80 -12.00
N TYR A 259 1.70 -22.42 -10.98
CA TYR A 259 0.25 -22.65 -10.95
C TYR A 259 -0.59 -21.41 -11.22
N VAL A 260 -0.01 -20.21 -11.23
CA VAL A 260 -0.78 -18.96 -11.32
C VAL A 260 -1.63 -18.90 -12.59
N ASP A 261 -1.04 -19.32 -13.72
CA ASP A 261 -1.70 -19.32 -15.04
C ASP A 261 -2.84 -20.36 -15.15
N LEU A 262 -3.00 -21.26 -14.17
CA LEU A 262 -4.13 -22.21 -14.13
C LEU A 262 -5.45 -21.57 -13.71
N PHE A 263 -5.39 -20.47 -12.94
CA PHE A 263 -6.57 -19.88 -12.31
C PHE A 263 -6.68 -18.36 -12.52
N ALA A 264 -5.64 -17.69 -12.99
CA ALA A 264 -5.63 -16.26 -13.27
C ALA A 264 -5.07 -15.96 -14.67
N GLU A 265 -5.57 -14.89 -15.29
CA GLU A 265 -4.96 -14.27 -16.47
C GLU A 265 -3.87 -13.31 -15.99
N VAL A 266 -2.66 -13.41 -16.58
CA VAL A 266 -1.49 -12.63 -16.15
C VAL A 266 -0.73 -12.09 -17.36
N ASP A 267 -0.69 -10.77 -17.49
CA ASP A 267 0.14 -10.12 -18.49
C ASP A 267 1.61 -9.97 -18.06
N GLU A 268 2.43 -9.35 -18.92
CA GLU A 268 3.87 -9.21 -18.68
C GLU A 268 4.19 -8.30 -17.49
N ASP A 269 3.50 -7.16 -17.33
CA ASP A 269 3.74 -6.22 -16.23
C ASP A 269 3.36 -6.86 -14.88
N GLU A 270 2.20 -7.53 -14.86
CA GLU A 270 1.70 -8.25 -13.70
C GLU A 270 2.65 -9.39 -13.30
N ARG A 271 3.14 -10.15 -14.29
CA ARG A 271 4.11 -11.23 -14.07
C ARG A 271 5.44 -10.70 -13.54
N ASN A 272 5.94 -9.60 -14.10
CA ASN A 272 7.16 -8.95 -13.62
C ASN A 272 7.01 -8.46 -12.18
N MET A 273 5.84 -7.94 -11.82
CA MET A 273 5.55 -7.50 -10.46
C MET A 273 5.45 -8.66 -9.46
N LEU A 274 4.78 -9.77 -9.82
CA LEU A 274 4.75 -11.00 -9.05
C LEU A 274 6.16 -11.56 -8.82
N LEU A 275 7.01 -11.52 -9.87
CA LEU A 275 8.38 -12.02 -9.86
C LEU A 275 9.37 -11.11 -9.15
N SER A 276 8.99 -9.86 -8.90
CA SER A 276 9.85 -8.88 -8.25
C SER A 276 10.33 -9.35 -6.88
N LEU A 277 11.51 -8.87 -6.47
CA LEU A 277 12.05 -9.12 -5.12
C LEU A 277 11.12 -8.61 -4.01
N ARG A 278 10.14 -7.75 -4.34
CA ARG A 278 9.17 -7.18 -3.41
C ARG A 278 7.98 -8.12 -3.16
N ARG A 279 7.65 -9.02 -4.09
CA ARG A 279 6.55 -10.01 -3.99
C ARG A 279 5.24 -9.44 -3.42
N PRO A 280 4.67 -8.36 -3.98
CA PRO A 280 3.37 -7.85 -3.53
C PRO A 280 2.26 -8.85 -3.86
N ILE A 281 1.06 -8.60 -3.30
CA ILE A 281 -0.19 -9.16 -3.81
C ILE A 281 -0.54 -8.38 -5.09
N VAL A 282 -0.70 -9.09 -6.20
CA VAL A 282 -1.17 -8.53 -7.49
C VAL A 282 -2.61 -8.96 -7.69
N VAL A 283 -3.51 -8.01 -7.92
CA VAL A 283 -4.92 -8.28 -8.22
C VAL A 283 -5.04 -8.64 -9.70
N LEU A 284 -5.26 -9.92 -9.97
CA LEU A 284 -5.31 -10.50 -11.31
C LEU A 284 -6.74 -10.81 -11.71
N LYS A 285 -7.03 -10.78 -13.00
CA LYS A 285 -8.31 -11.26 -13.53
C LYS A 285 -8.38 -12.78 -13.40
N LYS A 286 -9.55 -13.30 -12.98
CA LYS A 286 -9.77 -14.74 -12.91
C LYS A 286 -9.81 -15.33 -14.31
N SER A 287 -9.14 -16.47 -14.50
CA SER A 287 -9.29 -17.26 -15.72
C SER A 287 -10.64 -17.98 -15.75
N GLU A 288 -11.03 -18.47 -16.92
CA GLU A 288 -12.22 -19.31 -17.09
C GLU A 288 -12.17 -20.61 -16.25
N ASN A 289 -10.97 -21.10 -15.91
CA ASN A 289 -10.78 -22.31 -15.13
C ASN A 289 -10.76 -22.06 -13.60
N TYR A 290 -10.98 -20.82 -13.13
CA TYR A 290 -10.84 -20.46 -11.71
C TYR A 290 -11.68 -21.37 -10.79
N ASP A 291 -12.94 -21.59 -11.12
CA ASP A 291 -13.89 -22.36 -10.29
C ASP A 291 -13.55 -23.87 -10.22
N LYS A 292 -12.66 -24.37 -11.08
CA LYS A 292 -12.12 -25.74 -11.00
C LYS A 292 -11.21 -25.94 -9.80
N TYR A 293 -10.53 -24.89 -9.37
CA TYR A 293 -9.49 -24.96 -8.35
C TYR A 293 -9.84 -24.22 -7.06
N PHE A 294 -10.78 -23.27 -7.11
CA PHE A 294 -11.11 -22.41 -6.00
C PHE A 294 -12.58 -22.52 -5.61
N SER A 295 -12.83 -22.52 -4.31
CA SER A 295 -14.13 -22.17 -3.76
C SER A 295 -14.53 -20.76 -4.21
N LYS A 296 -15.78 -20.63 -4.68
CA LYS A 296 -16.38 -19.34 -5.04
C LYS A 296 -16.39 -18.33 -3.88
N TYR A 297 -16.25 -18.81 -2.64
CA TYR A 297 -16.22 -17.97 -1.45
C TYR A 297 -14.84 -17.34 -1.20
N VAL A 298 -13.79 -17.69 -1.93
CA VAL A 298 -12.47 -17.05 -1.77
C VAL A 298 -12.53 -15.58 -2.25
N SER A 299 -13.10 -15.34 -3.43
CA SER A 299 -13.34 -14.02 -3.99
C SER A 299 -14.67 -14.00 -4.73
N ASN A 300 -15.53 -13.02 -4.43
CA ASN A 300 -16.81 -12.78 -5.11
C ASN A 300 -16.69 -11.78 -6.28
N LEU A 301 -15.47 -11.40 -6.66
CA LEU A 301 -15.20 -10.49 -7.78
C LEU A 301 -14.79 -11.26 -9.05
N ASP A 302 -14.64 -10.56 -10.17
CA ASP A 302 -13.99 -11.07 -11.40
C ASP A 302 -12.46 -11.17 -11.27
N THR A 303 -11.91 -10.79 -10.11
CA THR A 303 -10.49 -10.74 -9.81
C THR A 303 -10.12 -11.52 -8.55
N ILE A 304 -8.84 -11.83 -8.40
CA ILE A 304 -8.25 -12.50 -7.24
C ILE A 304 -6.90 -11.86 -6.90
N GLY A 305 -6.65 -11.59 -5.63
CA GLY A 305 -5.35 -11.10 -5.16
C GLY A 305 -4.37 -12.26 -4.99
N VAL A 306 -3.30 -12.29 -5.78
CA VAL A 306 -2.31 -13.38 -5.79
C VAL A 306 -0.95 -12.87 -5.34
N MET A 307 -0.28 -13.62 -4.47
CA MET A 307 1.12 -13.40 -4.14
C MET A 307 1.93 -14.68 -4.28
N LEU A 308 3.23 -14.54 -4.52
CA LEU A 308 4.16 -15.67 -4.55
C LEU A 308 4.83 -15.86 -3.18
N PRO A 309 5.27 -17.07 -2.82
CA PRO A 309 6.08 -17.32 -1.64
C PRO A 309 7.28 -16.37 -1.59
N TYR A 310 7.41 -15.65 -0.49
CA TYR A 310 8.46 -14.63 -0.33
C TYR A 310 9.46 -14.95 0.80
N SER A 311 9.20 -15.97 1.61
CA SER A 311 10.09 -16.42 2.69
C SER A 311 10.35 -17.92 2.56
N GLY A 312 11.46 -18.41 3.12
CA GLY A 312 11.75 -19.84 3.13
C GLY A 312 10.64 -20.66 3.79
N LEU A 313 10.03 -20.12 4.86
CA LEU A 313 8.87 -20.74 5.52
C LEU A 313 7.71 -20.93 4.53
N HIS A 314 7.36 -19.89 3.75
CA HIS A 314 6.28 -19.98 2.77
C HIS A 314 6.54 -21.04 1.71
N TYR A 315 7.76 -21.15 1.20
CA TYR A 315 8.10 -22.18 0.21
C TYR A 315 7.95 -23.60 0.76
N LEU A 316 8.26 -23.82 2.04
CA LEU A 316 8.14 -25.12 2.68
C LEU A 316 6.69 -25.52 3.00
N LEU A 317 5.73 -24.60 2.93
CA LEU A 317 4.30 -24.90 3.12
C LEU A 317 3.64 -25.56 1.90
N PHE A 318 4.25 -25.47 0.71
CA PHE A 318 3.65 -25.98 -0.51
C PHE A 318 4.16 -27.38 -0.85
N ASP A 319 3.33 -28.39 -0.60
CA ASP A 319 3.51 -29.75 -1.11
C ASP A 319 2.61 -30.00 -2.34
N LYS A 320 1.33 -30.36 -2.13
CA LYS A 320 0.38 -30.72 -3.19
C LYS A 320 -0.58 -29.62 -3.62
N GLU A 321 -0.94 -28.72 -2.70
CA GLU A 321 -1.91 -27.65 -2.96
C GLU A 321 -1.35 -26.61 -3.94
N ILE A 322 -2.20 -26.17 -4.87
CA ILE A 322 -1.78 -25.14 -5.84
C ILE A 322 -1.75 -23.75 -5.23
N ALA A 323 -2.55 -23.50 -4.19
CA ALA A 323 -2.66 -22.22 -3.50
C ALA A 323 -3.25 -22.38 -2.09
N TYR A 324 -2.94 -21.44 -1.21
CA TYR A 324 -3.59 -21.28 0.09
C TYR A 324 -4.16 -19.86 0.21
N VAL A 325 -5.26 -19.70 0.94
CA VAL A 325 -5.63 -18.38 1.45
C VAL A 325 -4.47 -17.87 2.30
N MET A 326 -4.11 -16.61 2.15
CA MET A 326 -3.05 -15.97 2.94
C MET A 326 -3.47 -14.53 3.23
N THR A 327 -4.39 -14.37 4.19
CA THR A 327 -4.91 -13.05 4.58
C THR A 327 -4.21 -12.56 5.84
N SER A 328 -4.04 -11.24 6.00
CA SER A 328 -3.58 -10.64 7.25
C SER A 328 -4.44 -11.14 8.42
N ALA A 329 -3.79 -11.55 9.51
CA ALA A 329 -4.45 -12.02 10.73
C ALA A 329 -4.83 -10.82 11.60
N ASN A 330 -5.93 -10.16 11.22
CA ASN A 330 -6.50 -9.05 11.96
C ASN A 330 -8.02 -9.06 11.83
N LEU A 331 -8.68 -8.70 12.93
CA LEU A 331 -10.10 -8.32 12.85
C LEU A 331 -10.23 -7.05 11.99
N PRO A 332 -11.37 -6.87 11.30
CA PRO A 332 -11.61 -5.70 10.47
C PRO A 332 -11.31 -4.37 11.18
N GLY A 333 -10.42 -3.57 10.60
CA GLY A 333 -10.03 -2.25 11.11
C GLY A 333 -8.93 -2.23 12.17
N LEU A 334 -8.56 -3.39 12.74
CA LEU A 334 -7.42 -3.51 13.65
C LEU A 334 -6.13 -3.81 12.89
N PRO A 335 -4.95 -3.52 13.45
CA PRO A 335 -3.69 -3.80 12.77
C PRO A 335 -3.23 -5.24 13.01
N MET A 336 -2.40 -5.77 12.11
CA MET A 336 -1.95 -7.17 12.12
C MET A 336 -1.21 -7.58 13.40
N VAL A 337 -1.52 -8.74 13.99
CA VAL A 337 -0.77 -9.20 15.17
C VAL A 337 0.65 -9.68 14.79
N LYS A 338 1.64 -9.39 15.63
CA LYS A 338 3.07 -9.69 15.35
C LYS A 338 3.81 -10.43 16.47
N ASP A 339 3.38 -10.27 17.72
CA ASP A 339 4.02 -10.87 18.89
C ASP A 339 3.31 -12.17 19.27
N ASN A 340 4.06 -13.21 19.65
CA ASN A 340 3.52 -14.57 19.80
C ASN A 340 2.36 -14.63 20.80
N ASP A 341 2.51 -13.97 21.95
CA ASP A 341 1.47 -13.97 23.00
C ASP A 341 0.20 -13.25 22.53
N GLU A 342 0.33 -12.16 21.76
CA GLU A 342 -0.81 -11.50 21.14
C GLU A 342 -1.46 -12.36 20.06
N ILE A 343 -0.67 -13.08 19.27
CA ILE A 343 -1.16 -13.97 18.22
C ILE A 343 -2.02 -15.07 18.82
N LEU A 344 -1.52 -15.75 19.85
CA LEU A 344 -2.25 -16.81 20.55
C LEU A 344 -3.54 -16.27 21.18
N LYS A 345 -3.47 -15.11 21.85
CA LYS A 345 -4.62 -14.53 22.56
C LYS A 345 -5.70 -13.98 21.61
N LYS A 346 -5.32 -13.23 20.57
CA LYS A 346 -6.27 -12.52 19.71
C LYS A 346 -6.85 -13.37 18.60
N LEU A 347 -6.18 -14.46 18.22
CA LEU A 347 -6.67 -15.39 17.20
C LEU A 347 -7.20 -16.71 17.80
N ASP A 348 -7.30 -16.79 19.13
CA ASP A 348 -8.04 -17.86 19.80
C ASP A 348 -9.49 -17.90 19.30
N GLY A 349 -10.00 -19.09 19.01
CA GLY A 349 -11.29 -19.29 18.36
C GLY A 349 -11.36 -18.90 16.87
N ILE A 350 -10.29 -18.35 16.28
CA ILE A 350 -10.18 -18.09 14.84
C ILE A 350 -9.32 -19.16 14.17
N ALA A 351 -8.05 -19.26 14.57
CA ALA A 351 -7.14 -20.28 14.09
C ALA A 351 -7.29 -21.56 14.91
N ASP A 352 -7.21 -22.71 14.24
CA ASP A 352 -7.16 -24.01 14.91
C ASP A 352 -5.74 -24.31 15.43
N TYR A 353 -4.71 -23.85 14.72
CA TYR A 353 -3.30 -24.05 15.07
C TYR A 353 -2.43 -22.83 14.72
N PHE A 354 -1.24 -22.79 15.29
CA PHE A 354 -0.35 -21.63 15.26
C PHE A 354 1.07 -22.06 14.87
N LEU A 355 1.50 -21.74 13.64
CA LEU A 355 2.86 -21.95 13.17
C LEU A 355 3.67 -20.67 13.39
N LEU A 356 4.40 -20.63 14.50
CA LEU A 356 5.09 -19.44 15.01
C LEU A 356 6.60 -19.61 15.01
N HIS A 357 7.31 -18.52 15.31
CA HIS A 357 8.75 -18.54 15.49
C HIS A 357 9.25 -17.51 16.49
N ASN A 358 10.46 -17.73 17.01
CA ASN A 358 11.06 -16.90 18.04
C ASN A 358 11.83 -15.66 17.52
N ARG A 359 11.93 -15.42 16.21
CA ARG A 359 12.40 -14.12 15.71
C ARG A 359 11.34 -13.04 15.94
N ARG A 360 11.71 -11.96 16.65
CA ARG A 360 10.83 -10.80 16.86
C ARG A 360 10.62 -10.03 15.56
N ILE A 361 9.39 -9.58 15.34
CA ILE A 361 9.02 -8.62 14.30
C ILE A 361 9.00 -7.25 14.98
N VAL A 362 9.95 -6.39 14.61
CA VAL A 362 10.11 -5.06 15.20
C VAL A 362 9.07 -4.13 14.60
N ASN A 363 9.09 -4.01 13.27
CA ASN A 363 8.18 -3.15 12.54
C ASN A 363 7.13 -4.01 11.85
N ARG A 364 5.86 -3.81 12.22
CA ARG A 364 4.73 -4.39 11.50
C ARG A 364 4.77 -3.90 10.05
N CYS A 365 4.49 -4.79 9.11
CA CYS A 365 4.46 -4.43 7.70
C CYS A 365 3.52 -5.38 6.94
N ASP A 366 2.30 -4.91 6.67
CA ASP A 366 1.32 -5.63 5.85
C ASP A 366 1.82 -5.82 4.43
N ASP A 367 1.32 -6.85 3.75
CA ASP A 367 1.61 -7.09 2.35
C ASP A 367 1.11 -5.94 1.48
N SER A 368 1.97 -5.45 0.57
CA SER A 368 1.56 -4.47 -0.44
C SER A 368 0.59 -5.11 -1.43
N VAL A 369 -0.35 -4.31 -1.94
CA VAL A 369 -1.36 -4.74 -2.89
C VAL A 369 -1.34 -3.79 -4.09
N VAL A 370 -1.26 -4.35 -5.29
CA VAL A 370 -1.28 -3.60 -6.55
C VAL A 370 -2.37 -4.15 -7.49
N LYS A 371 -2.96 -3.27 -8.30
CA LYS A 371 -3.96 -3.60 -9.33
C LYS A 371 -3.54 -2.92 -10.64
N LYS A 372 -3.76 -3.57 -11.78
CA LYS A 372 -3.60 -2.91 -13.07
C LYS A 372 -4.88 -2.16 -13.46
N VAL A 373 -4.75 -0.87 -13.75
CA VAL A 373 -5.83 0.03 -14.19
C VAL A 373 -5.29 0.95 -15.27
N ALA A 374 -6.01 1.13 -16.38
CA ALA A 374 -5.58 2.02 -17.47
C ALA A 374 -4.14 1.75 -17.95
N ASN A 375 -3.78 0.46 -18.08
CA ASN A 375 -2.43 -0.03 -18.44
C ASN A 375 -1.30 0.39 -17.47
N ARG A 376 -1.61 0.80 -16.24
CA ARG A 376 -0.62 1.09 -15.18
C ARG A 376 -0.86 0.21 -13.96
N LEU A 377 0.22 -0.23 -13.33
CA LEU A 377 0.16 -0.86 -12.02
C LEU A 377 0.05 0.23 -10.95
N VAL A 378 -1.06 0.26 -10.23
CA VAL A 378 -1.32 1.22 -9.15
C VAL A 378 -1.40 0.52 -7.81
N PHE A 379 -1.00 1.21 -6.74
CA PHE A 379 -1.08 0.68 -5.39
C PHE A 379 -2.49 0.82 -4.83
N LEU A 380 -3.10 -0.29 -4.42
CA LEU A 380 -4.20 -0.25 -3.46
C LEU A 380 -3.66 -0.08 -2.03
N ARG A 381 -2.47 -0.65 -1.78
CA ARG A 381 -1.77 -0.58 -0.51
C ARG A 381 -0.26 -0.60 -0.74
N ARG A 382 0.44 0.43 -0.27
CA ARG A 382 1.90 0.52 -0.30
C ARG A 382 2.47 0.22 1.09
N SER A 383 3.14 -0.92 1.25
CA SER A 383 3.62 -1.41 2.56
C SER A 383 4.87 -2.30 2.38
N ARG A 384 4.80 -3.62 2.67
CA ARG A 384 5.96 -4.53 2.59
C ARG A 384 6.58 -4.52 1.20
N GLY A 385 7.91 -4.51 1.18
CA GLY A 385 8.66 -4.45 -0.06
C GLY A 385 8.83 -3.04 -0.60
N PHE A 386 8.19 -2.03 -0.03
CA PHE A 386 8.29 -0.63 -0.46
C PHE A 386 8.56 0.35 0.68
N ALA A 387 7.88 0.22 1.82
CA ALA A 387 8.23 0.97 3.03
C ALA A 387 9.56 0.45 3.61
N PRO A 388 10.47 1.32 4.08
CA PRO A 388 10.36 2.78 4.23
C PRO A 388 11.09 3.54 3.10
N GLU A 389 11.26 2.95 1.92
CA GLU A 389 11.97 3.63 0.81
C GLU A 389 11.23 4.90 0.41
N PRO A 390 11.92 6.06 0.32
CA PRO A 390 11.26 7.32 0.03
C PRO A 390 10.94 7.45 -1.45
N ILE A 391 9.89 8.22 -1.71
CA ILE A 391 9.57 8.73 -3.05
C ILE A 391 10.31 10.05 -3.22
N LYS A 392 11.07 10.17 -4.31
CA LYS A 392 11.71 11.43 -4.70
C LYS A 392 10.76 12.22 -5.58
N VAL A 393 10.63 13.50 -5.25
CA VAL A 393 9.78 14.44 -5.97
C VAL A 393 10.65 15.62 -6.40
N ASP A 394 10.40 16.19 -7.58
CA ASP A 394 11.21 17.31 -8.10
C ASP A 394 10.77 18.63 -7.48
N VAL A 395 11.00 18.73 -6.17
CA VAL A 395 10.70 19.90 -5.35
C VAL A 395 11.88 20.31 -4.46
N GLU A 396 12.19 21.59 -4.47
CA GLU A 396 12.98 22.26 -3.42
C GLU A 396 12.14 22.46 -2.16
N ASN A 397 12.73 22.10 -1.02
CA ASN A 397 12.20 22.23 0.32
C ASN A 397 13.37 22.16 1.31
N ASP A 398 13.37 23.01 2.33
CA ASP A 398 14.37 23.06 3.40
C ASP A 398 13.79 22.70 4.78
N LYS A 399 12.47 22.45 4.86
CA LYS A 399 11.75 22.08 6.08
C LYS A 399 11.65 20.57 6.26
N ASN A 400 11.63 20.14 7.52
CA ASN A 400 11.21 18.80 7.92
C ASN A 400 9.71 18.80 8.22
N ILE A 401 8.93 18.14 7.36
CA ILE A 401 7.46 18.17 7.43
C ILE A 401 6.95 16.79 7.83
N LEU A 402 6.05 16.73 8.82
CA LEU A 402 5.35 15.51 9.21
C LEU A 402 3.90 15.57 8.74
N CYS A 403 3.49 14.65 7.88
CA CYS A 403 2.12 14.53 7.39
C CYS A 403 1.45 13.32 8.00
N VAL A 404 0.31 13.48 8.68
CA VAL A 404 -0.36 12.39 9.42
C VAL A 404 -1.39 11.61 8.61
N GLY A 405 -1.69 12.06 7.38
CA GLY A 405 -2.61 11.40 6.47
C GLY A 405 -4.09 11.53 6.85
N ALA A 406 -4.89 10.62 6.30
CA ALA A 406 -6.33 10.47 6.56
C ALA A 406 -6.61 9.50 7.74
N GLU A 407 -7.88 9.30 8.07
CA GLU A 407 -8.31 8.35 9.12
C GLU A 407 -8.47 6.90 8.61
N LEU A 408 -9.03 6.72 7.42
CA LEU A 408 -9.18 5.42 6.78
C LEU A 408 -7.94 5.10 5.94
N ASN A 409 -7.61 3.80 5.82
CA ASN A 409 -6.45 3.30 5.09
C ASN A 409 -5.15 4.10 5.33
N SER A 410 -4.99 4.55 6.57
CA SER A 410 -4.07 5.61 6.96
C SER A 410 -2.60 5.23 6.73
N THR A 411 -1.82 6.24 6.40
CA THR A 411 -0.36 6.24 6.34
C THR A 411 0.13 7.62 6.79
N ALA A 412 1.34 7.71 7.33
CA ALA A 412 2.00 8.98 7.59
C ALA A 412 3.21 9.17 6.68
N CYS A 413 3.70 10.39 6.55
CA CYS A 413 4.87 10.72 5.74
C CYS A 413 5.78 11.71 6.47
N ILE A 414 7.09 11.47 6.44
CA ILE A 414 8.10 12.48 6.77
C ILE A 414 8.70 13.00 5.46
N VAL A 415 8.68 14.31 5.27
CA VAL A 415 9.33 14.97 4.13
C VAL A 415 10.63 15.61 4.60
N LYS A 416 11.73 15.23 3.95
CA LYS A 416 13.04 15.89 4.12
C LYS A 416 13.59 16.24 2.76
N LYS A 417 13.86 17.52 2.54
CA LYS A 417 14.22 18.02 1.21
C LYS A 417 13.20 17.55 0.17
N ASN A 418 13.65 16.79 -0.81
CA ASN A 418 12.85 16.27 -1.91
C ASN A 418 12.43 14.79 -1.73
N LYS A 419 12.59 14.23 -0.52
CA LYS A 419 12.31 12.82 -0.21
C LYS A 419 11.11 12.69 0.74
N PHE A 420 10.15 11.88 0.32
CA PHE A 420 8.90 11.60 1.03
C PHE A 420 8.94 10.17 1.57
N TYR A 421 9.15 10.04 2.89
CA TYR A 421 9.25 8.77 3.60
C TYR A 421 7.89 8.36 4.15
N LEU A 422 7.12 7.65 3.32
CA LEU A 422 5.84 7.09 3.75
C LEU A 422 6.06 5.91 4.72
N THR A 423 5.24 5.84 5.76
CA THR A 423 5.13 4.65 6.59
C THR A 423 4.55 3.48 5.79
N GLN A 424 4.65 2.29 6.37
CA GLN A 424 3.80 1.17 5.97
C GLN A 424 2.30 1.48 6.18
N TYR A 425 1.43 0.61 5.68
CA TYR A 425 -0.01 0.67 5.90
C TYR A 425 -0.34 0.57 7.39
N ILE A 426 -1.17 1.52 7.88
CA ILE A 426 -1.59 1.59 9.28
C ILE A 426 -3.01 1.04 9.46
N GLY A 427 -3.95 1.46 8.62
CA GLY A 427 -5.34 1.01 8.67
C GLY A 427 -6.30 2.10 9.11
N ASN A 428 -7.36 1.72 9.83
CA ASN A 428 -8.41 2.64 10.26
C ASN A 428 -8.14 3.19 11.68
N THR A 429 -7.75 4.46 11.80
CA THR A 429 -7.38 5.10 13.08
C THR A 429 -8.57 5.47 13.96
N SER A 430 -9.81 5.24 13.52
CA SER A 430 -10.98 5.30 14.42
C SER A 430 -10.90 4.24 15.54
N LYS A 431 -10.11 3.16 15.33
CA LYS A 431 -9.81 2.16 16.34
C LYS A 431 -8.59 2.57 17.16
N TYR A 432 -8.68 2.45 18.48
CA TYR A 432 -7.64 2.90 19.39
C TYR A 432 -6.29 2.20 19.17
N GLU A 433 -6.30 0.89 18.92
CA GLU A 433 -5.08 0.12 18.65
C GLU A 433 -4.39 0.57 17.36
N THR A 434 -5.18 0.92 16.34
CA THR A 434 -4.66 1.44 15.07
C THR A 434 -4.14 2.87 15.22
N PHE A 435 -4.79 3.70 16.04
CA PHE A 435 -4.29 5.02 16.43
C PHE A 435 -2.94 4.94 17.15
N CYS A 436 -2.81 4.06 18.14
CA CYS A 436 -1.53 3.81 18.82
C CYS A 436 -0.46 3.34 17.82
N TYR A 437 -0.84 2.46 16.88
CA TYR A 437 0.06 2.01 15.83
C TYR A 437 0.53 3.13 14.90
N LEU A 438 -0.34 4.08 14.53
CA LEU A 438 0.06 5.28 13.76
C LEU A 438 1.17 6.04 14.49
N ARG A 439 0.98 6.31 15.78
CA ARG A 439 1.95 7.03 16.62
C ARG A 439 3.28 6.28 16.70
N ASP A 440 3.26 4.96 16.88
CA ASP A 440 4.46 4.14 16.92
C ASP A 440 5.19 4.12 15.57
N ALA A 441 4.46 4.06 14.46
CA ALA A 441 5.02 4.13 13.13
C ALA A 441 5.67 5.49 12.83
N ILE A 442 5.05 6.59 13.24
CA ILE A 442 5.63 7.96 13.16
C ILE A 442 6.94 8.04 13.96
N ASN A 443 6.92 7.61 15.22
CA ASN A 443 8.13 7.59 16.06
C ASN A 443 9.24 6.75 15.44
N ASN A 444 8.90 5.61 14.84
CA ASN A 444 9.85 4.76 14.16
C ASN A 444 10.45 5.45 12.92
N ILE A 445 9.64 5.99 12.01
CA ILE A 445 10.17 6.63 10.79
C ILE A 445 11.02 7.87 11.12
N LEU A 446 10.67 8.64 12.17
CA LEU A 446 11.50 9.73 12.69
C LEU A 446 12.89 9.23 13.13
N ARG A 447 12.92 8.14 13.91
CA ARG A 447 14.17 7.50 14.34
C ARG A 447 15.00 6.99 13.17
N LEU A 448 14.37 6.32 12.19
CA LEU A 448 15.06 5.74 11.04
C LEU A 448 15.57 6.81 10.05
N THR A 449 14.96 8.00 10.03
CA THR A 449 15.37 9.13 9.19
C THR A 449 16.29 10.12 9.93
N ASN A 450 16.64 9.83 11.19
CA ASN A 450 17.37 10.72 12.10
C ASN A 450 16.79 12.14 12.08
N THR A 451 15.48 12.26 12.28
CA THR A 451 14.75 13.52 12.23
C THR A 451 14.35 13.92 13.64
N ASN A 452 15.06 14.90 14.19
CA ASN A 452 14.86 15.36 15.57
C ASN A 452 14.07 16.67 15.63
N LYS A 453 14.07 17.44 14.54
CA LYS A 453 13.31 18.68 14.38
C LYS A 453 12.21 18.50 13.34
N ILE A 454 11.02 18.97 13.66
CA ILE A 454 9.88 19.09 12.75
C ILE A 454 9.51 20.57 12.68
N ASP A 455 9.44 21.11 11.47
CA ASP A 455 9.10 22.51 11.26
C ASP A 455 7.57 22.69 11.07
N ALA A 456 6.92 21.69 10.48
CA ALA A 456 5.47 21.69 10.27
C ALA A 456 4.85 20.30 10.41
N VAL A 457 3.64 20.26 10.96
CA VAL A 457 2.77 19.08 11.00
C VAL A 457 1.54 19.33 10.14
N VAL A 458 1.32 18.47 9.14
CA VAL A 458 0.24 18.59 8.17
C VAL A 458 -0.81 17.52 8.42
N CYS A 459 -2.09 17.90 8.44
CA CYS A 459 -3.21 16.98 8.62
C CYS A 459 -4.38 17.30 7.68
N ASP A 460 -5.37 16.39 7.68
CA ASP A 460 -6.64 16.61 6.99
C ASP A 460 -7.40 17.80 7.62
N LEU A 461 -8.26 18.44 6.84
CA LEU A 461 -9.14 19.50 7.31
C LEU A 461 -10.18 19.00 8.31
N HIS A 462 -10.55 17.71 8.25
CA HIS A 462 -11.56 17.12 9.12
C HIS A 462 -11.20 17.30 10.61
N PRO A 463 -12.02 18.04 11.39
CA PRO A 463 -11.64 18.41 12.76
C PRO A 463 -11.70 17.26 13.76
N GLN A 464 -12.47 16.20 13.48
CA GLN A 464 -12.70 15.11 14.44
C GLN A 464 -11.86 13.84 14.20
N PHE A 465 -11.06 13.78 13.13
CA PHE A 465 -10.24 12.60 12.86
C PHE A 465 -9.23 12.39 13.98
N ASN A 466 -9.01 11.13 14.34
CA ASN A 466 -7.97 10.81 15.33
C ASN A 466 -6.56 11.14 14.80
N SER A 467 -6.34 11.11 13.49
CA SER A 467 -5.08 11.60 12.89
C SER A 467 -4.91 13.11 13.09
N THR A 468 -5.98 13.92 12.92
CA THR A 468 -5.95 15.37 13.19
C THR A 468 -5.62 15.68 14.64
N LYS A 469 -6.23 14.97 15.59
CA LYS A 469 -5.89 15.11 17.02
C LYS A 469 -4.41 14.78 17.29
N LEU A 470 -3.90 13.71 16.68
CA LEU A 470 -2.48 13.36 16.79
C LEU A 470 -1.58 14.44 16.17
N ALA A 471 -1.99 15.07 15.07
CA ALA A 471 -1.23 16.17 14.48
C ALA A 471 -1.13 17.37 15.42
N GLU A 472 -2.20 17.74 16.12
CA GLU A 472 -2.20 18.80 17.12
C GLU A 472 -1.24 18.47 18.28
N GLU A 473 -1.35 17.26 18.84
CA GLU A 473 -0.44 16.79 19.90
C GLU A 473 1.04 16.82 19.46
N LEU A 474 1.32 16.43 18.21
CA LEU A 474 2.68 16.41 17.68
C LEU A 474 3.19 17.82 17.35
N ALA A 475 2.33 18.71 16.85
CA ALA A 475 2.66 20.10 16.61
C ALA A 475 3.09 20.79 17.91
N ASP A 476 2.32 20.61 18.99
CA ASP A 476 2.65 21.12 20.31
C ASP A 476 3.96 20.52 20.84
N LYS A 477 4.13 19.20 20.72
CA LYS A 477 5.34 18.49 21.17
C LYS A 477 6.62 19.01 20.50
N PHE A 478 6.56 19.31 19.21
CA PHE A 478 7.72 19.77 18.44
C PHE A 478 7.84 21.30 18.36
N GLY A 479 6.85 22.06 18.84
CA GLY A 479 6.76 23.50 18.62
C GLY A 479 6.66 23.85 17.13
N ALA A 480 5.96 23.01 16.36
CA ALA A 480 5.85 23.09 14.91
C ALA A 480 4.56 23.79 14.46
N GLU A 481 4.57 24.38 13.26
CA GLU A 481 3.36 24.92 12.64
C GLU A 481 2.37 23.78 12.35
N ILE A 482 1.07 23.99 12.60
CA ILE A 482 0.03 23.07 12.13
C ILE A 482 -0.58 23.57 10.82
N PHE A 483 -0.60 22.71 9.81
CA PHE A 483 -1.16 23.03 8.49
C PHE A 483 -2.27 22.05 8.12
N ARG A 484 -3.45 22.57 7.74
CA ARG A 484 -4.60 21.74 7.38
C ARG A 484 -4.84 21.77 5.87
N VAL A 485 -5.03 20.59 5.29
CA VAL A 485 -5.26 20.42 3.85
C VAL A 485 -6.59 19.73 3.63
N GLN A 486 -7.39 20.27 2.72
CA GLN A 486 -8.65 19.64 2.34
C GLN A 486 -8.40 18.29 1.66
N HIS A 487 -9.24 17.30 1.97
CA HIS A 487 -9.05 15.90 1.59
C HIS A 487 -8.87 15.66 0.07
N HIS A 488 -9.77 16.19 -0.75
CA HIS A 488 -9.73 16.03 -2.20
C HIS A 488 -8.61 16.82 -2.85
N PHE A 489 -8.25 17.96 -2.26
CA PHE A 489 -7.08 18.72 -2.68
C PHE A 489 -5.82 17.91 -2.40
N ALA A 490 -5.74 17.22 -1.25
CA ALA A 490 -4.63 16.33 -0.95
C ALA A 490 -4.53 15.15 -1.94
N HIS A 491 -5.65 14.55 -2.37
CA HIS A 491 -5.64 13.56 -3.47
C HIS A 491 -5.06 14.14 -4.76
N ALA A 492 -5.48 15.34 -5.16
CA ALA A 492 -4.98 16.00 -6.36
C ALA A 492 -3.49 16.37 -6.25
N TYR A 493 -3.05 16.96 -5.14
CA TYR A 493 -1.62 17.20 -4.89
C TYR A 493 -0.80 15.91 -4.86
N SER A 494 -1.38 14.81 -4.36
CA SER A 494 -0.74 13.49 -4.40
C SER A 494 -0.52 13.02 -5.84
N LEU A 495 -1.54 13.14 -6.70
CA LEU A 495 -1.45 12.77 -8.12
C LEU A 495 -0.37 13.57 -8.86
N LEU A 496 -0.35 14.88 -8.66
CA LEU A 496 0.57 15.81 -9.29
C LEU A 496 2.01 15.55 -8.82
N GLY A 497 2.22 15.40 -7.50
CA GLY A 497 3.52 15.06 -6.92
C GLY A 497 4.02 13.67 -7.33
N ASP A 498 3.13 12.69 -7.50
CA ASP A 498 3.51 11.35 -7.94
C ASP A 498 3.98 11.34 -9.41
N ASN A 499 3.56 12.31 -10.21
CA ASN A 499 4.00 12.45 -11.59
C ASN A 499 5.08 13.53 -11.79
N ASN A 500 5.52 14.22 -10.73
CA ASN A 500 6.33 15.45 -10.84
C ASN A 500 5.72 16.48 -11.81
N TYR A 501 4.39 16.52 -11.90
CA TYR A 501 3.66 17.41 -12.79
C TYR A 501 3.16 18.60 -11.97
N PHE A 502 3.77 19.76 -12.15
CA PHE A 502 3.44 20.99 -11.40
C PHE A 502 3.01 22.15 -12.31
N ASP A 503 2.78 21.87 -13.60
CA ASP A 503 2.09 22.78 -14.51
C ASP A 503 0.57 22.74 -14.25
N ASP A 504 -0.16 23.68 -14.84
CA ASP A 504 -1.61 23.76 -14.69
C ASP A 504 -2.31 22.47 -15.21
N ALA A 505 -3.34 22.02 -14.47
CA ALA A 505 -4.08 20.79 -14.76
C ALA A 505 -5.52 20.86 -14.25
N VAL A 506 -6.41 20.07 -14.85
CA VAL A 506 -7.74 19.82 -14.29
C VAL A 506 -7.80 18.40 -13.73
N VAL A 507 -8.18 18.22 -12.47
CA VAL A 507 -8.13 16.93 -11.77
C VAL A 507 -9.52 16.50 -11.33
N LEU A 508 -9.90 15.28 -11.69
CA LEU A 508 -11.07 14.58 -11.17
C LEU A 508 -10.70 13.89 -9.85
N SER A 509 -11.24 14.36 -8.72
CA SER A 509 -11.02 13.74 -7.41
C SER A 509 -12.28 12.97 -6.98
N LEU A 510 -12.27 11.65 -7.18
CA LEU A 510 -13.44 10.78 -7.02
C LEU A 510 -13.26 9.83 -5.85
N ASP A 511 -14.09 9.97 -4.83
CA ASP A 511 -13.94 9.25 -3.57
C ASP A 511 -15.27 8.87 -2.90
N GLY A 512 -15.18 8.15 -1.79
CA GLY A 512 -16.30 7.80 -0.93
C GLY A 512 -16.67 8.92 0.04
N VAL A 513 -15.73 9.48 0.77
CA VAL A 513 -16.01 10.48 1.81
C VAL A 513 -14.78 11.35 2.00
N GLY A 514 -14.96 12.67 1.95
CA GLY A 514 -13.95 13.60 2.41
C GLY A 514 -14.58 14.91 2.87
N TYR A 515 -13.95 15.56 3.85
CA TYR A 515 -14.48 16.77 4.45
C TYR A 515 -14.39 17.95 3.47
N GLY A 516 -15.53 18.53 3.11
CA GLY A 516 -15.62 19.70 2.25
C GLY A 516 -15.23 21.00 2.97
N LEU A 517 -14.88 22.03 2.20
CA LEU A 517 -14.60 23.38 2.75
C LEU A 517 -15.85 24.03 3.38
N ASP A 518 -17.02 23.59 2.94
CA ASP A 518 -18.36 23.97 3.38
C ASP A 518 -18.88 23.11 4.55
N GLY A 519 -18.09 22.15 5.02
CA GLY A 519 -18.50 21.17 6.03
C GLY A 519 -19.37 20.03 5.51
N ASN A 520 -19.67 20.00 4.20
CA ASN A 520 -20.40 18.90 3.56
C ASN A 520 -19.47 17.73 3.21
N ILE A 521 -20.05 16.62 2.75
CA ILE A 521 -19.30 15.42 2.37
C ILE A 521 -19.00 15.44 0.86
N TRP A 522 -17.75 15.67 0.49
CA TRP A 522 -17.31 15.63 -0.90
C TRP A 522 -16.90 14.21 -1.35
N GLY A 523 -16.81 13.99 -2.65
CA GLY A 523 -16.34 12.72 -3.24
C GLY A 523 -16.51 12.60 -4.75
N GLY A 524 -16.83 13.67 -5.46
CA GLY A 524 -17.07 13.66 -6.89
C GLY A 524 -16.79 15.02 -7.49
N GLU A 525 -15.55 15.47 -7.32
CA GLU A 525 -15.16 16.85 -7.54
C GLU A 525 -14.31 17.01 -8.81
N VAL A 526 -14.53 18.09 -9.54
CA VAL A 526 -13.64 18.58 -10.59
C VAL A 526 -12.87 19.78 -10.04
N LEU A 527 -11.55 19.65 -10.03
CA LEU A 527 -10.64 20.60 -9.41
C LEU A 527 -9.75 21.23 -10.47
N LEU A 528 -9.59 22.55 -10.43
CA LEU A 528 -8.59 23.26 -11.23
C LEU A 528 -7.34 23.45 -10.38
N PHE A 529 -6.22 22.88 -10.82
CA PHE A 529 -4.90 23.19 -10.31
C PHE A 529 -4.26 24.25 -11.20
N LYS A 530 -4.04 25.45 -10.63
CA LYS A 530 -3.48 26.59 -11.33
C LYS A 530 -2.57 27.39 -10.41
N ASP A 531 -1.39 27.76 -10.90
CA ASP A 531 -0.41 28.57 -10.16
C ASP A 531 -0.10 27.99 -8.75
N GLY A 532 0.01 26.66 -8.66
CA GLY A 532 0.28 25.97 -7.39
C GLY A 532 -0.90 25.89 -6.41
N LYS A 533 -2.10 26.35 -6.81
CA LYS A 533 -3.31 26.35 -5.98
C LYS A 533 -4.40 25.48 -6.59
N ILE A 534 -5.30 24.99 -5.74
CA ILE A 534 -6.45 24.19 -6.16
C ILE A 534 -7.74 24.93 -5.85
N GLU A 535 -8.64 24.98 -6.82
CA GLU A 535 -10.01 25.43 -6.66
C GLU A 535 -11.02 24.39 -7.17
N ARG A 536 -12.22 24.38 -6.58
CA ARG A 536 -13.32 23.50 -7.01
C ARG A 536 -14.10 24.18 -8.12
N VAL A 537 -14.19 23.55 -9.29
CA VAL A 537 -14.81 24.14 -10.49
C VAL A 537 -16.06 23.40 -10.99
N GLY A 538 -16.31 22.20 -10.46
CA GLY A 538 -17.50 21.41 -10.73
C GLY A 538 -17.60 20.21 -9.80
N HIS A 539 -18.76 19.57 -9.76
CA HIS A 539 -19.00 18.43 -8.88
C HIS A 539 -20.23 17.60 -9.28
N LEU A 540 -20.44 16.46 -8.61
CA LEU A 540 -21.72 15.74 -8.66
C LEU A 540 -22.83 16.53 -7.96
N GLU A 541 -24.08 16.38 -8.39
CA GLU A 541 -25.23 16.96 -7.70
C GLU A 541 -25.25 16.60 -6.20
N GLU A 542 -25.57 17.59 -5.37
CA GLU A 542 -25.75 17.43 -3.92
C GLU A 542 -26.92 16.50 -3.60
N GLN A 543 -26.63 15.37 -2.94
CA GLN A 543 -27.60 14.39 -2.50
C GLN A 543 -27.69 14.33 -0.97
N TYR A 544 -28.84 13.92 -0.43
CA TYR A 544 -28.98 13.72 1.01
C TYR A 544 -28.52 12.31 1.39
N GLN A 545 -27.62 12.23 2.36
CA GLN A 545 -27.16 10.98 2.92
C GLN A 545 -28.05 10.57 4.10
N LEU A 546 -29.18 9.95 3.79
CA LEU A 546 -30.27 9.65 4.73
C LEU A 546 -29.83 8.79 5.94
N GLY A 547 -29.61 9.44 7.09
CA GLY A 547 -29.12 8.81 8.31
C GLY A 547 -27.59 8.82 8.48
N GLY A 548 -26.86 9.65 7.73
CA GLY A 548 -25.41 9.81 7.86
C GLY A 548 -24.65 8.51 7.56
N ASP A 549 -23.80 8.06 8.48
CA ASP A 549 -22.98 6.85 8.32
C ASP A 549 -23.81 5.58 8.04
N LEU A 550 -25.06 5.53 8.50
CA LEU A 550 -25.97 4.42 8.21
C LEU A 550 -26.23 4.27 6.71
N ALA A 551 -26.25 5.35 5.94
CA ALA A 551 -26.43 5.28 4.50
C ALA A 551 -25.18 4.74 3.77
N THR A 552 -24.00 4.90 4.37
CA THR A 552 -22.78 4.25 3.89
C THR A 552 -22.77 2.75 4.23
N LYS A 553 -23.38 2.35 5.34
CA LYS A 553 -23.54 0.94 5.70
C LYS A 553 -24.65 0.25 4.90
N TYR A 554 -25.76 0.94 4.64
CA TYR A 554 -26.94 0.41 3.98
C TYR A 554 -27.27 1.23 2.72
N PRO A 555 -26.70 0.89 1.54
CA PRO A 555 -26.85 1.65 0.30
C PRO A 555 -28.29 1.94 -0.15
N LEU A 556 -29.27 1.13 0.26
CA LEU A 556 -30.69 1.39 -0.02
C LEU A 556 -31.17 2.75 0.51
N ARG A 557 -30.55 3.28 1.57
CA ARG A 557 -30.85 4.63 2.08
C ARG A 557 -30.44 5.73 1.11
N MET A 558 -29.28 5.57 0.45
CA MET A 558 -28.85 6.48 -0.61
C MET A 558 -29.77 6.37 -1.82
N LEU A 559 -30.07 5.15 -2.27
CA LEU A 559 -30.98 4.93 -3.39
C LEU A 559 -32.34 5.59 -3.15
N LEU A 560 -32.96 5.35 -1.99
CA LEU A 560 -34.23 5.95 -1.62
C LEU A 560 -34.15 7.48 -1.69
N SER A 561 -33.11 8.07 -1.11
CA SER A 561 -32.99 9.53 -1.08
C SER A 561 -32.82 10.16 -2.47
N ILE A 562 -32.04 9.53 -3.36
CA ILE A 562 -31.81 10.07 -4.71
C ILE A 562 -33.06 9.86 -5.57
N LEU A 563 -33.67 8.67 -5.51
CA LEU A 563 -34.85 8.32 -6.29
C LEU A 563 -36.08 9.13 -5.86
N TYR A 564 -36.24 9.44 -4.57
CA TYR A 564 -37.32 10.29 -4.06
C TYR A 564 -37.32 11.69 -4.71
N LYS A 565 -36.15 12.25 -5.04
CA LYS A 565 -36.10 13.52 -5.78
C LYS A 565 -36.67 13.42 -7.20
N ALA A 566 -36.58 12.25 -7.84
CA ALA A 566 -37.06 12.02 -9.20
C ALA A 566 -38.55 11.68 -9.25
N ILE A 567 -39.01 10.76 -8.40
CA ILE A 567 -40.36 10.17 -8.49
C ILE A 567 -41.21 10.33 -7.22
N GLY A 568 -40.73 11.07 -6.22
CA GLY A 568 -41.47 11.33 -4.99
C GLY A 568 -41.80 10.06 -4.20
N GLU A 569 -43.05 9.97 -3.74
CA GLU A 569 -43.54 8.88 -2.86
C GLU A 569 -43.42 7.48 -3.48
N GLU A 570 -43.46 7.37 -4.81
CA GLU A 570 -43.31 6.09 -5.51
C GLU A 570 -41.96 5.40 -5.22
N ALA A 571 -40.95 6.17 -4.81
CA ALA A 571 -39.66 5.62 -4.37
C ALA A 571 -39.81 4.71 -3.15
N PHE A 572 -40.72 5.01 -2.21
CA PHE A 572 -40.96 4.16 -1.04
C PHE A 572 -41.61 2.84 -1.43
N ASP A 573 -42.60 2.88 -2.34
CA ASP A 573 -43.26 1.68 -2.85
C ASP A 573 -42.29 0.78 -3.60
N PHE A 574 -41.37 1.38 -4.37
CA PHE A 574 -40.30 0.63 -5.02
C PHE A 574 -39.34 -0.03 -4.02
N ILE A 575 -38.84 0.74 -3.04
CA ILE A 575 -37.90 0.21 -2.04
C ILE A 575 -38.54 -0.88 -1.18
N LYS A 576 -39.85 -0.80 -0.91
CA LYS A 576 -40.60 -1.82 -0.18
C LYS A 576 -40.50 -3.20 -0.85
N LYS A 577 -40.36 -3.27 -2.18
CA LYS A 577 -40.24 -4.54 -2.93
C LYS A 577 -39.01 -5.37 -2.56
N TYR A 578 -37.95 -4.75 -2.03
CA TYR A 578 -36.75 -5.47 -1.59
C TYR A 578 -36.93 -6.19 -0.24
N ASN A 579 -38.02 -5.95 0.50
CA ASN A 579 -38.28 -6.50 1.83
C ASN A 579 -37.10 -6.33 2.83
N PHE A 580 -36.34 -5.24 2.68
CA PHE A 580 -35.16 -4.96 3.52
C PHE A 580 -35.51 -4.15 4.77
N PHE A 581 -36.45 -3.21 4.66
CA PHE A 581 -36.92 -2.37 5.77
C PHE A 581 -38.32 -2.78 6.21
N SER A 582 -38.58 -2.75 7.51
CA SER A 582 -39.93 -2.83 8.05
C SER A 582 -40.75 -1.57 7.74
N GLU A 583 -42.08 -1.64 7.84
CA GLU A 583 -42.95 -0.48 7.61
C GLU A 583 -42.66 0.67 8.57
N LYS A 584 -42.29 0.36 9.82
CA LYS A 584 -41.89 1.36 10.81
C LYS A 584 -40.60 2.07 10.43
N GLU A 585 -39.62 1.32 9.90
CA GLU A 585 -38.36 1.91 9.41
C GLU A 585 -38.59 2.78 8.20
N LEU A 586 -39.41 2.35 7.22
CA LEU A 586 -39.76 3.16 6.06
C LEU A 586 -40.45 4.47 6.45
N ALA A 587 -41.40 4.42 7.41
CA ALA A 587 -42.05 5.62 7.93
C ALA A 587 -41.06 6.58 8.60
N LEU A 588 -40.07 6.04 9.34
CA LEU A 588 -39.00 6.84 9.94
C LEU A 588 -38.09 7.47 8.88
N LEU A 589 -37.71 6.71 7.85
CA LEU A 589 -36.90 7.21 6.72
C LEU A 589 -37.62 8.34 5.98
N LYS A 590 -38.93 8.19 5.76
CA LYS A 590 -39.78 9.25 5.19
C LYS A 590 -39.75 10.51 6.03
N PHE A 591 -40.00 10.38 7.33
CA PHE A 591 -39.95 11.50 8.26
C PHE A 591 -38.57 12.19 8.27
N GLN A 592 -37.48 11.41 8.27
CA GLN A 592 -36.12 11.94 8.21
C GLN A 592 -35.88 12.75 6.93
N LEU A 593 -36.31 12.25 5.78
CA LEU A 593 -36.10 12.90 4.49
C LEU A 593 -36.95 14.17 4.34
N GLU A 594 -38.23 14.13 4.72
CA GLU A 594 -39.14 15.30 4.68
C GLU A 594 -38.68 16.42 5.62
N LYS A 595 -38.23 16.06 6.83
CA LYS A 595 -37.76 17.03 7.84
C LYS A 595 -36.27 17.36 7.71
N LYS A 596 -35.54 16.71 6.80
CA LYS A 596 -34.10 16.80 6.63
C LYS A 596 -33.32 16.55 7.94
N LEU A 597 -33.83 15.66 8.78
CA LEU A 597 -33.21 15.29 10.06
C LEU A 597 -32.12 14.25 9.83
N ASN A 598 -30.88 14.52 10.27
CA ASN A 598 -29.73 13.62 10.07
C ASN A 598 -29.51 13.23 8.61
N CYS A 599 -29.69 14.20 7.71
CA CYS A 599 -29.49 14.07 6.27
C CYS A 599 -28.37 15.01 5.82
N PRO A 600 -27.10 14.73 6.16
CA PRO A 600 -25.99 15.54 5.65
C PRO A 600 -25.96 15.50 4.12
N ILE A 601 -25.45 16.58 3.52
CA ILE A 601 -25.34 16.70 2.07
C ILE A 601 -24.05 16.04 1.60
N THR A 602 -24.12 15.32 0.48
CA THR A 602 -22.96 14.69 -0.14
C THR A 602 -22.92 14.86 -1.66
N THR A 603 -21.71 15.01 -2.21
CA THR A 603 -21.41 14.93 -3.65
C THR A 603 -20.56 13.70 -3.97
N SER A 604 -20.68 12.63 -3.16
CA SER A 604 -19.82 11.46 -3.23
C SER A 604 -20.12 10.54 -4.42
N THR A 605 -19.08 10.28 -5.22
CA THR A 605 -19.13 9.30 -6.31
C THR A 605 -19.36 7.89 -5.76
N GLY A 606 -18.69 7.54 -4.67
CA GLY A 606 -18.88 6.26 -4.00
C GLY A 606 -20.33 6.03 -3.59
N ARG A 607 -21.00 7.04 -3.01
CA ARG A 607 -22.41 6.92 -2.59
C ARG A 607 -23.39 6.78 -3.75
N VAL A 608 -23.13 7.44 -4.88
CA VAL A 608 -23.95 7.28 -6.10
C VAL A 608 -23.80 5.86 -6.67
N LEU A 609 -22.58 5.34 -6.76
CA LEU A 609 -22.35 3.95 -7.19
C LEU A 609 -22.94 2.93 -6.21
N ASP A 610 -22.90 3.21 -4.90
CA ASP A 610 -23.54 2.37 -3.89
C ASP A 610 -25.05 2.30 -4.11
N ALA A 611 -25.70 3.43 -4.44
CA ALA A 611 -27.12 3.47 -4.77
C ALA A 611 -27.48 2.61 -6.00
N VAL A 612 -26.66 2.65 -7.05
CA VAL A 612 -26.83 1.77 -8.23
C VAL A 612 -26.63 0.30 -7.87
N SER A 613 -25.64 -0.01 -7.03
CA SER A 613 -25.41 -1.38 -6.54
C SER A 613 -26.61 -1.92 -5.76
N ALA A 614 -27.25 -1.09 -4.94
CA ALA A 614 -28.52 -1.41 -4.29
C ALA A 614 -29.68 -1.57 -5.29
N LEU A 615 -29.80 -0.67 -6.27
CA LEU A 615 -30.87 -0.72 -7.28
C LEU A 615 -30.87 -2.07 -8.03
N LEU A 616 -29.68 -2.57 -8.37
CA LEU A 616 -29.52 -3.84 -9.08
C LEU A 616 -29.58 -5.08 -8.16
N GLY A 617 -29.77 -4.89 -6.86
CA GLY A 617 -29.80 -5.96 -5.87
C GLY A 617 -28.45 -6.66 -5.67
N ILE A 618 -27.34 -5.98 -5.96
CA ILE A 618 -25.98 -6.53 -5.84
C ILE A 618 -25.52 -6.46 -4.39
N CYS A 619 -25.71 -5.32 -3.72
CA CYS A 619 -25.27 -5.11 -2.35
C CYS A 619 -26.22 -4.19 -1.58
N PHE A 620 -26.83 -4.71 -0.52
CA PHE A 620 -27.73 -3.96 0.38
C PHE A 620 -27.09 -3.60 1.72
N GLU A 621 -26.01 -4.27 2.11
CA GLU A 621 -25.23 -3.98 3.30
C GLU A 621 -23.73 -4.03 2.96
N LYS A 622 -23.03 -2.96 3.29
CA LYS A 622 -21.58 -2.84 3.20
C LYS A 622 -20.93 -3.55 4.38
N THR A 623 -20.06 -4.52 4.10
CA THR A 623 -19.32 -5.29 5.11
C THR A 623 -17.83 -4.98 5.13
N TYR A 624 -17.32 -4.33 4.09
CA TYR A 624 -15.97 -3.77 4.02
C TYR A 624 -15.95 -2.49 3.20
N ASP A 625 -14.86 -1.73 3.28
CA ASP A 625 -14.79 -0.43 2.63
C ASP A 625 -14.90 -0.53 1.09
N GLY A 626 -15.73 0.35 0.51
CA GLY A 626 -16.03 0.36 -0.93
C GLY A 626 -16.86 -0.81 -1.49
N GLU A 627 -17.30 -1.79 -0.67
CA GLU A 627 -17.90 -3.05 -1.16
C GLU A 627 -18.96 -2.87 -2.26
N PRO A 628 -19.99 -2.01 -2.12
CA PRO A 628 -21.07 -1.99 -3.10
C PRO A 628 -20.58 -1.52 -4.48
N SER A 629 -19.75 -0.47 -4.52
CA SER A 629 -19.09 0.00 -5.74
C SER A 629 -18.11 -1.03 -6.34
N ILE A 630 -17.31 -1.71 -5.51
CA ILE A 630 -16.36 -2.74 -5.96
C ILE A 630 -17.08 -3.94 -6.57
N ARG A 631 -18.26 -4.31 -6.04
CA ARG A 631 -19.07 -5.43 -6.57
C ARG A 631 -19.88 -5.04 -7.79
N LEU A 632 -20.14 -3.76 -8.00
CA LEU A 632 -20.83 -3.25 -9.19
C LEU A 632 -19.92 -3.28 -10.44
N GLU A 633 -18.62 -3.04 -10.28
CA GLU A 633 -17.64 -3.03 -11.39
C GLU A 633 -17.58 -4.37 -12.16
N PRO A 634 -17.44 -5.55 -11.53
CA PRO A 634 -17.47 -6.84 -12.24
C PRO A 634 -18.77 -7.11 -12.99
N GLU A 635 -19.90 -6.63 -12.48
CA GLU A 635 -21.20 -6.79 -13.14
C GLU A 635 -21.24 -5.95 -14.43
N ALA A 636 -20.76 -4.70 -14.36
CA ALA A 636 -20.65 -3.85 -15.53
C ALA A 636 -19.69 -4.41 -16.58
N ASN A 637 -18.57 -5.03 -16.18
CA ASN A 637 -17.58 -5.64 -17.09
C ASN A 637 -18.12 -6.80 -17.94
N LYS A 638 -19.25 -7.40 -17.55
CA LYS A 638 -19.91 -8.47 -18.33
C LYS A 638 -20.60 -7.92 -19.57
N PHE A 639 -20.96 -6.63 -19.60
CA PHE A 639 -21.55 -6.00 -20.78
C PHE A 639 -20.49 -5.87 -21.90
N LYS A 640 -20.80 -6.39 -23.09
CA LYS A 640 -19.90 -6.40 -24.25
C LYS A 640 -20.22 -5.35 -25.32
N GLY A 641 -21.22 -4.50 -25.09
CA GLY A 641 -21.57 -3.41 -26.00
C GLY A 641 -20.75 -2.14 -25.75
N ASN A 642 -20.66 -1.28 -26.75
CA ASN A 642 -20.28 0.12 -26.55
C ASN A 642 -21.55 0.95 -26.36
N MET A 643 -21.48 1.98 -25.53
CA MET A 643 -22.59 2.88 -25.28
C MET A 643 -22.07 4.32 -25.31
N GLU A 644 -22.74 5.14 -26.11
CA GLU A 644 -22.59 6.58 -26.09
C GLU A 644 -23.79 7.17 -25.36
N ILE A 645 -23.52 8.15 -24.52
CA ILE A 645 -24.52 8.81 -23.70
C ILE A 645 -24.25 10.31 -23.69
N GLU A 646 -25.28 11.08 -23.38
CA GLU A 646 -25.18 12.50 -23.14
C GLU A 646 -25.51 12.75 -21.66
N PRO A 647 -24.50 12.86 -20.79
CA PRO A 647 -24.72 13.15 -19.37
C PRO A 647 -25.32 14.54 -19.20
N LYS A 648 -26.27 14.67 -18.28
CA LYS A 648 -26.97 15.93 -18.04
C LYS A 648 -26.19 16.78 -17.05
N ILE A 649 -25.65 17.89 -17.55
CA ILE A 649 -24.81 18.80 -16.76
C ILE A 649 -25.45 20.17 -16.72
N LYS A 650 -25.59 20.75 -15.53
CA LYS A 650 -26.09 22.13 -15.33
C LYS A 650 -25.11 22.90 -14.48
N ASN A 651 -24.58 24.01 -14.99
CA ASN A 651 -23.64 24.88 -14.25
C ASN A 651 -22.44 24.13 -13.65
N ASN A 652 -21.82 23.23 -14.42
CA ASN A 652 -20.72 22.35 -13.98
C ASN A 652 -21.11 21.39 -12.83
N ILE A 653 -22.40 21.09 -12.69
CA ILE A 653 -22.93 20.08 -11.77
C ILE A 653 -23.49 18.92 -12.61
N LEU A 654 -22.99 17.71 -12.38
CA LEU A 654 -23.50 16.49 -13.02
C LEU A 654 -24.75 16.00 -12.29
N ASP A 655 -25.87 15.90 -13.00
CA ASP A 655 -27.18 15.49 -12.47
C ASP A 655 -27.18 13.99 -12.11
N THR A 656 -27.07 13.69 -10.81
CA THR A 656 -27.03 12.29 -10.34
C THR A 656 -28.41 11.74 -10.06
N THR A 657 -29.41 12.59 -9.85
CA THR A 657 -30.82 12.21 -9.85
C THR A 657 -31.24 11.64 -11.20
N GLU A 658 -30.84 12.26 -12.32
CA GLU A 658 -31.07 11.77 -13.67
C GLU A 658 -30.40 10.40 -13.92
N LEU A 659 -29.15 10.21 -13.46
CA LEU A 659 -28.44 8.93 -13.55
C LEU A 659 -29.24 7.81 -12.88
N ILE A 660 -29.69 8.03 -11.65
CA ILE A 660 -30.44 7.02 -10.88
C ILE A 660 -31.83 6.79 -11.49
N TYR A 661 -32.52 7.85 -11.92
CA TYR A 661 -33.82 7.75 -12.57
C TYR A 661 -33.75 6.94 -13.86
N LYS A 662 -32.80 7.22 -14.76
CA LYS A 662 -32.62 6.43 -15.99
C LYS A 662 -32.24 4.99 -15.70
N SER A 663 -31.39 4.74 -14.70
CA SER A 663 -31.06 3.39 -14.28
C SER A 663 -32.29 2.63 -13.77
N TYR A 664 -33.19 3.32 -13.07
CA TYR A 664 -34.47 2.79 -12.61
C TYR A 664 -35.43 2.52 -13.77
N GLU A 665 -35.57 3.42 -14.74
CA GLU A 665 -36.39 3.21 -15.93
C GLU A 665 -35.89 2.02 -16.76
N MET A 666 -34.57 1.91 -16.96
CA MET A 666 -33.96 0.77 -17.63
C MET A 666 -34.29 -0.54 -16.91
N LEU A 667 -34.25 -0.55 -15.56
CA LEU A 667 -34.62 -1.71 -14.77
C LEU A 667 -36.11 -2.08 -14.93
N LEU A 668 -37.01 -1.09 -14.99
CA LEU A 668 -38.44 -1.32 -15.23
C LEU A 668 -38.74 -1.83 -16.64
N ASN A 669 -37.89 -1.49 -17.60
CA ASN A 669 -37.97 -1.94 -19.00
C ASN A 669 -37.23 -3.27 -19.23
N ASP A 670 -36.93 -4.03 -18.17
CA ASP A 670 -36.26 -5.34 -18.21
C ASP A 670 -34.89 -5.35 -18.89
N GLU A 671 -34.17 -4.22 -18.88
CA GLU A 671 -32.79 -4.16 -19.36
C GLU A 671 -31.85 -4.94 -18.43
N SER A 672 -30.83 -5.58 -19.01
CA SER A 672 -29.88 -6.41 -18.25
C SER A 672 -29.12 -5.59 -17.18
N LYS A 673 -28.83 -6.21 -16.02
CA LYS A 673 -28.10 -5.57 -14.91
C LYS A 673 -26.72 -5.09 -15.34
N GLU A 674 -26.06 -5.87 -16.20
CA GLU A 674 -24.76 -5.58 -16.77
C GLU A 674 -24.78 -4.26 -17.54
N LYS A 675 -25.80 -4.05 -18.38
CA LYS A 675 -25.98 -2.81 -19.16
C LYS A 675 -26.27 -1.61 -18.26
N ILE A 676 -27.12 -1.76 -17.24
CA ILE A 676 -27.45 -0.67 -16.30
C ILE A 676 -26.22 -0.29 -15.47
N ALA A 677 -25.50 -1.29 -14.95
CA ALA A 677 -24.26 -1.07 -14.23
C ALA A 677 -23.23 -0.34 -15.11
N TYR A 678 -23.06 -0.79 -16.37
CA TYR A 678 -22.16 -0.13 -17.32
C TYR A 678 -22.56 1.32 -17.60
N PHE A 679 -23.85 1.58 -17.87
CA PHE A 679 -24.41 2.92 -18.06
C PHE A 679 -24.05 3.87 -16.92
N ALA A 680 -24.26 3.46 -15.67
CA ALA A 680 -23.96 4.30 -14.52
C ALA A 680 -22.47 4.69 -14.43
N HIS A 681 -21.56 3.75 -14.71
CA HIS A 681 -20.13 4.04 -14.70
C HIS A 681 -19.74 5.05 -15.78
N ILE A 682 -20.19 4.85 -17.02
CA ILE A 682 -19.86 5.76 -18.11
C ILE A 682 -20.53 7.13 -17.95
N TYR A 683 -21.73 7.22 -17.33
CA TYR A 683 -22.39 8.49 -17.05
C TYR A 683 -21.57 9.39 -16.14
N ILE A 684 -21.01 8.82 -15.07
CA ILE A 684 -20.12 9.55 -14.17
C ILE A 684 -18.83 9.94 -14.90
N ALA A 685 -18.21 8.99 -15.60
CA ALA A 685 -16.94 9.21 -16.28
C ALA A 685 -17.02 10.29 -17.37
N ASP A 686 -17.98 10.16 -18.28
CA ASP A 686 -18.20 11.10 -19.37
C ASP A 686 -18.66 12.45 -18.82
N GLY A 687 -19.58 12.47 -17.85
CA GLY A 687 -20.13 13.71 -17.32
C GLY A 687 -19.11 14.57 -16.59
N LEU A 688 -18.27 13.97 -15.74
CA LEU A 688 -17.21 14.69 -15.05
C LEU A 688 -16.07 15.08 -16.00
N PHE A 689 -15.76 14.25 -17.00
CA PHE A 689 -14.78 14.59 -18.02
C PHE A 689 -15.23 15.79 -18.87
N GLU A 690 -16.51 15.88 -19.26
CA GLU A 690 -17.04 17.03 -20.01
C GLU A 690 -16.92 18.35 -19.21
N ILE A 691 -17.15 18.30 -17.90
CA ILE A 691 -16.90 19.45 -17.02
C ILE A 691 -15.41 19.82 -17.02
N ALA A 692 -14.52 18.83 -16.91
CA ALA A 692 -13.08 19.05 -16.90
C ALA A 692 -12.58 19.62 -18.23
N LYS A 693 -12.99 19.03 -19.36
CA LYS A 693 -12.70 19.50 -20.72
C LYS A 693 -13.13 20.96 -20.90
N LYS A 694 -14.37 21.29 -20.55
CA LYS A 694 -14.88 22.67 -20.67
C LYS A 694 -14.05 23.65 -19.85
N MET A 695 -13.54 23.24 -18.69
CA MET A 695 -12.64 24.08 -17.88
C MET A 695 -11.26 24.21 -18.53
N ALA A 696 -10.70 23.10 -19.00
CA ALA A 696 -9.41 23.04 -19.66
C ALA A 696 -9.38 23.92 -20.92
N ASP A 697 -10.39 23.81 -21.79
CA ASP A 697 -10.54 24.62 -23.00
C ASP A 697 -10.64 26.12 -22.69
N ARG A 698 -11.36 26.49 -21.62
CA ARG A 698 -11.53 27.90 -21.20
C ARG A 698 -10.26 28.50 -20.64
N THR A 699 -9.38 27.69 -20.07
CA THR A 699 -8.17 28.12 -19.36
C THR A 699 -6.90 27.90 -20.18
N GLY A 700 -6.98 27.19 -21.32
CA GLY A 700 -5.84 26.82 -22.14
C GLY A 700 -4.97 25.71 -21.54
N ILE A 701 -5.55 24.89 -20.65
CA ILE A 701 -4.85 23.80 -19.97
C ILE A 701 -4.94 22.53 -20.82
N ASN A 702 -3.82 21.82 -20.95
CA ASN A 702 -3.73 20.63 -21.79
C ASN A 702 -3.64 19.31 -21.01
N ALA A 703 -3.81 19.32 -19.69
CA ALA A 703 -3.71 18.11 -18.87
C ALA A 703 -4.95 17.84 -18.03
N VAL A 704 -5.35 16.57 -18.00
CA VAL A 704 -6.47 16.07 -17.18
C VAL A 704 -6.01 14.87 -16.35
N GLY A 705 -6.24 14.95 -15.04
CA GLY A 705 -5.90 13.90 -14.09
C GLY A 705 -7.11 13.24 -13.44
N ILE A 706 -6.94 12.03 -12.90
CA ILE A 706 -7.95 11.36 -12.06
C ILE A 706 -7.33 10.70 -10.83
N THR A 707 -7.97 10.86 -9.67
CA THR A 707 -7.50 10.38 -8.36
C THR A 707 -8.66 10.11 -7.38
N GLY A 708 -8.37 9.76 -6.13
CA GLY A 708 -9.32 9.33 -5.12
C GLY A 708 -9.64 7.83 -5.18
N GLY A 709 -10.32 7.31 -4.15
CA GLY A 709 -10.58 5.88 -4.01
C GLY A 709 -11.41 5.25 -5.15
N VAL A 710 -12.27 6.02 -5.83
CA VAL A 710 -13.07 5.50 -6.96
C VAL A 710 -12.24 5.38 -8.24
N SER A 711 -11.09 6.05 -8.33
CA SER A 711 -10.19 5.95 -9.49
C SER A 711 -9.51 4.59 -9.64
N TYR A 712 -9.74 3.61 -8.74
CA TYR A 712 -9.37 2.22 -8.96
C TYR A 712 -10.37 1.46 -9.85
N ASN A 713 -11.55 2.03 -10.11
CA ASN A 713 -12.55 1.48 -11.01
C ASN A 713 -12.05 1.57 -12.45
N ARG A 714 -11.92 0.41 -13.10
CA ARG A 714 -11.34 0.30 -14.45
C ARG A 714 -12.19 0.99 -15.48
N ILE A 715 -13.51 0.82 -15.42
CA ILE A 715 -14.44 1.37 -16.41
C ILE A 715 -14.38 2.89 -16.40
N ILE A 716 -14.50 3.51 -15.21
CA ILE A 716 -14.46 4.97 -15.07
C ILE A 716 -13.11 5.53 -15.54
N THR A 717 -12.02 4.95 -15.02
CA THR A 717 -10.68 5.49 -15.27
C THR A 717 -10.25 5.30 -16.73
N GLU A 718 -10.51 4.13 -17.32
CA GLU A 718 -10.21 3.86 -18.73
C GLU A 718 -11.07 4.73 -19.66
N ARG A 719 -12.35 4.98 -19.31
CA ARG A 719 -13.22 5.88 -20.07
C ARG A 719 -12.70 7.33 -20.03
N VAL A 720 -12.34 7.85 -18.86
CA VAL A 720 -11.72 9.19 -18.73
C VAL A 720 -10.41 9.27 -19.51
N MET A 721 -9.53 8.26 -19.39
CA MET A 721 -8.26 8.20 -20.14
C MET A 721 -8.50 8.25 -21.65
N ASN A 722 -9.45 7.44 -22.16
CA ASN A 722 -9.73 7.36 -23.58
C ASN A 722 -10.34 8.67 -24.11
N ASN A 723 -11.24 9.29 -23.34
CA ASN A 723 -11.79 10.60 -23.69
C ASN A 723 -10.69 11.67 -23.70
N ALA A 724 -9.83 11.73 -22.66
CA ALA A 724 -8.70 12.66 -22.60
C ALA A 724 -7.80 12.53 -23.83
N LYS A 725 -7.41 11.31 -24.20
CA LYS A 725 -6.60 11.03 -25.39
C LYS A 725 -7.29 11.45 -26.69
N ARG A 726 -8.60 11.19 -26.82
CA ARG A 726 -9.38 11.56 -28.01
C ARG A 726 -9.42 13.07 -28.21
N GLU A 727 -9.50 13.83 -27.13
CA GLU A 727 -9.54 15.30 -27.15
C GLU A 727 -8.12 15.93 -27.14
N GLY A 728 -7.06 15.12 -27.06
CA GLY A 728 -5.67 15.60 -27.10
C GLY A 728 -5.09 16.08 -25.77
N PHE A 729 -5.72 15.74 -24.63
CA PHE A 729 -5.20 16.06 -23.30
C PHE A 729 -4.15 15.04 -22.83
N ASP A 730 -3.15 15.53 -22.12
CA ASP A 730 -2.22 14.71 -21.35
C ASP A 730 -2.94 14.09 -20.14
N PHE A 731 -2.99 12.76 -20.09
CA PHE A 731 -3.66 12.04 -19.03
C PHE A 731 -2.71 11.73 -17.86
N ILE A 732 -2.99 12.32 -16.69
CA ILE A 732 -2.19 12.14 -15.48
C ILE A 732 -2.83 11.08 -14.58
N TYR A 733 -2.04 10.07 -14.20
CA TYR A 733 -2.51 8.98 -13.34
C TYR A 733 -1.39 8.48 -12.43
N HIS A 734 -1.76 7.94 -11.26
CA HIS A 734 -0.82 7.46 -10.24
C HIS A 734 0.05 6.29 -10.71
N ASN A 735 1.17 6.09 -10.01
CA ASN A 735 2.14 5.02 -10.24
C ASN A 735 2.86 4.58 -8.95
N ARG A 736 3.39 5.52 -8.13
CA ARG A 736 4.25 5.20 -6.98
C ARG A 736 3.53 5.34 -5.64
N VAL A 737 2.40 6.04 -5.63
CA VAL A 737 1.56 6.33 -4.46
C VAL A 737 0.17 5.71 -4.66
N PRO A 738 -0.53 5.24 -3.60
CA PRO A 738 -1.93 4.85 -3.73
C PRO A 738 -2.82 6.02 -4.14
N ASN A 739 -3.80 5.76 -5.03
CA ASN A 739 -4.71 6.79 -5.52
C ASN A 739 -5.71 7.27 -4.44
N GLY A 740 -6.07 6.38 -3.52
CA GLY A 740 -6.97 6.65 -2.40
C GLY A 740 -6.22 7.08 -1.14
N ASP A 741 -6.87 6.96 0.03
CA ASP A 741 -6.43 7.57 1.30
C ASP A 741 -5.01 7.23 1.75
N GLY A 742 -4.48 6.08 1.32
CA GLY A 742 -3.09 5.70 1.53
C GLY A 742 -2.07 6.65 0.88
N GLY A 743 -2.50 7.54 -0.01
CA GLY A 743 -1.69 8.59 -0.63
C GLY A 743 -1.89 9.99 -0.05
N ILE A 744 -2.85 10.21 0.85
CA ILE A 744 -3.19 11.55 1.36
C ILE A 744 -2.01 12.20 2.10
N CYS A 745 -1.25 11.44 2.90
CA CYS A 745 -0.09 11.99 3.60
C CYS A 745 1.00 12.51 2.65
N PHE A 746 1.13 11.92 1.46
CA PHE A 746 2.07 12.38 0.45
C PHE A 746 1.58 13.70 -0.17
N GLY A 747 0.30 13.77 -0.56
CA GLY A 747 -0.31 15.00 -1.07
C GLY A 747 -0.33 16.16 -0.07
N GLN A 748 -0.50 15.87 1.22
CA GLN A 748 -0.37 16.85 2.31
C GLN A 748 1.01 17.55 2.31
N GLY A 749 2.09 16.79 2.12
CA GLY A 749 3.45 17.34 2.06
C GLY A 749 3.66 18.22 0.82
N ILE A 750 3.13 17.79 -0.33
CA ILE A 750 3.17 18.58 -1.57
C ILE A 750 2.40 19.90 -1.41
N ALA A 751 1.20 19.85 -0.82
CA ALA A 751 0.38 21.02 -0.57
C ALA A 751 1.10 22.07 0.28
N TYR A 752 1.76 21.64 1.37
CA TYR A 752 2.54 22.53 2.23
C TYR A 752 3.70 23.19 1.47
N ILE A 753 4.46 22.41 0.69
CA ILE A 753 5.62 22.92 -0.06
C ILE A 753 5.16 23.94 -1.12
N LEU A 754 4.13 23.62 -1.90
CA LEU A 754 3.67 24.50 -2.97
C LEU A 754 3.09 25.81 -2.43
N LYS A 755 2.34 25.75 -1.32
CA LYS A 755 1.78 26.98 -0.72
C LYS A 755 2.88 27.91 -0.20
N ASN A 756 3.92 27.37 0.43
CA ASN A 756 5.04 28.17 0.96
C ASN A 756 6.01 28.69 -0.12
N ARG A 757 5.93 28.18 -1.36
CA ARG A 757 6.64 28.79 -2.50
C ARG A 757 5.98 30.04 -3.04
N ALA A 758 4.65 30.15 -2.87
CA ALA A 758 3.88 31.28 -3.35
C ALA A 758 4.05 32.55 -2.50
N GLU A 759 4.79 32.49 -1.39
CA GLU A 759 5.23 33.64 -0.60
C GLU A 759 6.77 33.80 -0.66
N PRO A 760 7.36 34.22 -1.78
CA PRO A 760 8.74 34.65 -1.76
C PRO A 760 8.79 36.10 -1.25
N TYR A 761 9.25 36.29 -0.01
CA TYR A 761 9.72 37.56 0.56
C TYR A 761 8.74 38.75 0.48
N GLY A 762 7.97 38.94 1.56
CA GLY A 762 7.45 40.27 1.92
C GLY A 762 8.56 41.22 2.34
#